data_AF-A0A6I4MW31-F1
#
_entry.id   AF-A0A6I4MW31-F1
#
_cell.length_a   1.000
_cell.length_b   1.000
_cell.length_c   1.000
_cell.angle_alpha   90.00
_cell.angle_beta   90.00
_cell.angle_gamma   90.00
#
_symmetry.space_group_name_H-M   'P 1'
#
loop_
_entity.id
_entity.type
_entity.pdbx_description
1 polymer ?
#
loop_
_entity_poly.entity_id
_entity_poly.type
_entity_poly.pdbx_seq_one_letter_code
_entity_poly.pdbx_strand_id
1 'polypeptide(L)'
;MRRRIVRLRTLTATAALALAASLLAPQPGAAADEPPPVTATDHCEGQCADVLPPGANGNATLAEILAHRVLGTQPKHANDQLGPYDALSSGYQSLTDDKLTEFFNDASFGVRDGQVASVTKPRDDVTITRDKKYGIPHIKGSTRYGTEFGAGFAAGQDRLWLIDLFRHIGRGQLTSFAGGAPANQGLEQQFWPQAPYTEKDLEKQVEYIKSTQGERGKQAMEDAQAYVDGLNAYRVKAKNGRYFPGEYVLTGKIDAITNIGEIEPFKVTDMIALASVVGGLFGNGGGGEVDSALSLLKSQEKYGIEKGTKVWESFRARNDPEAVQTIHDGTSFPYAGKPENARGTAMPDAGSVEREQLVYDREGGAKSASSAPKDPVKAPKKLEPLQGMYDDGVLPADLFKQDGQKKGMSNALLVSGKHTASGNPVAVFGPQTGYFAPQLLMQQELQGPGISARGVSFAGVGMYVQLGRGQDYAWSATSAGQDITDTYAVELCEPGGGAPTKQSAHYLHHGTCTPMEKLERKNAWKPTLADSTAAGSYRMQVFRTKYGVVTHRASVDGKPVAYVSLRSTYRHEADSIIGFQMLNDPSYVKDASTFKKAAQNISYAFNWFYADSRDTAYYNSGANPERAKDIDPALPVKAQQAYEWRDFDPENNTSAQTPAAEHPQSVNQDYYISWNNKQAKDFSTAGFGLSAVHRGDLLDGRVKKLTEEGGVTRASLTQAMSEAAVTDLRGEQVLPELLKVVRSEPVTDPQQAKAIQQLEAWRKAGSQRNQTAAGSKTYAHPDAVRIMDAWWPLLIEAEFKPGMGKELYDALTAQLGTDESPSAGHGPTGAHAGSAFQYGWWGYADKDLRAVLGQPVEGKLGDAYCGEGKLDACRDVLLATLTQAVAKPATEVYPGDDSCKPGEQWCADSIIHRALGGITHGPIQWQNRPTYQQVVEFPKHR
;
A
#
# COMPACT_ATOMS: atom_id res chain seq x y z
N MET A 1 55.43 53.84 -9.76
CA MET A 1 55.72 54.67 -8.56
C MET A 1 54.60 55.68 -8.34
N ARG A 2 54.29 56.03 -7.08
CA ARG A 2 53.44 57.17 -6.61
C ARG A 2 51.94 57.17 -7.00
N ARG A 3 51.13 57.82 -6.14
CA ARG A 3 49.64 57.91 -6.10
C ARG A 3 49.22 59.39 -5.92
N ARG A 4 47.89 59.65 -6.03
CA ARG A 4 47.05 60.80 -5.57
C ARG A 4 46.60 61.74 -6.72
N ILE A 5 45.32 61.90 -7.09
CA ILE A 5 44.00 62.11 -6.39
C ILE A 5 43.79 63.57 -5.92
N VAL A 6 42.68 64.23 -6.33
CA VAL A 6 41.70 65.07 -5.55
C VAL A 6 40.95 66.14 -6.41
N ARG A 7 39.60 66.02 -6.53
CA ARG A 7 38.45 66.99 -6.50
C ARG A 7 38.49 68.41 -7.18
N LEU A 8 37.39 69.16 -7.39
CA LEU A 8 35.93 68.98 -7.76
C LEU A 8 35.22 70.39 -7.82
N ARG A 9 33.94 70.48 -8.27
CA ARG A 9 32.93 71.62 -8.22
C ARG A 9 32.98 72.67 -9.37
N THR A 10 31.97 72.94 -10.23
CA THR A 10 30.49 73.28 -10.19
C THR A 10 30.20 74.79 -10.01
N LEU A 11 29.22 75.48 -10.65
CA LEU A 11 28.01 75.12 -11.45
C LEU A 11 27.82 76.14 -12.66
N THR A 12 26.71 76.70 -13.19
CA THR A 12 25.23 76.83 -12.89
C THR A 12 24.39 77.36 -14.11
N ALA A 13 23.12 76.92 -14.27
CA ALA A 13 21.91 77.67 -14.77
C ALA A 13 21.80 78.19 -16.27
N THR A 14 20.64 78.41 -16.94
CA THR A 14 19.17 78.23 -16.63
C THR A 14 18.24 78.21 -17.89
N ALA A 15 17.13 77.43 -17.84
CA ALA A 15 15.75 77.67 -18.36
C ALA A 15 15.40 77.97 -19.87
N ALA A 16 14.17 77.75 -20.41
CA ALA A 16 13.04 76.82 -20.13
C ALA A 16 11.83 76.96 -21.14
N LEU A 17 10.99 75.89 -21.30
CA LEU A 17 9.53 75.87 -21.67
C LEU A 17 9.07 76.28 -23.12
N ALA A 18 7.95 75.81 -23.72
CA ALA A 18 6.99 74.72 -23.43
C ALA A 18 6.02 74.38 -24.61
N LEU A 19 5.18 73.34 -24.39
CA LEU A 19 3.91 72.91 -25.05
C LEU A 19 3.98 72.11 -26.37
N ALA A 20 3.05 71.17 -26.65
CA ALA A 20 2.44 70.11 -25.82
C ALA A 20 1.54 69.19 -26.69
N ALA A 21 1.84 67.89 -26.78
CA ALA A 21 0.91 66.86 -27.27
C ALA A 21 1.35 65.48 -26.75
N SER A 22 0.62 64.89 -25.79
CA SER A 22 1.05 63.66 -25.12
C SER A 22 -0.10 62.88 -24.49
N LEU A 23 -0.48 61.74 -25.10
CA LEU A 23 -1.18 60.65 -24.43
C LEU A 23 -0.55 59.29 -24.82
N LEU A 24 0.58 59.03 -24.18
CA LEU A 24 1.05 57.72 -23.71
C LEU A 24 0.98 56.53 -24.68
N ALA A 25 2.09 56.30 -25.39
CA ALA A 25 2.54 54.92 -25.65
C ALA A 25 3.03 54.27 -24.33
N PRO A 26 2.97 52.94 -24.18
CA PRO A 26 3.48 52.25 -23.00
C PRO A 26 5.00 52.44 -22.88
N GLN A 27 5.48 52.65 -21.65
CA GLN A 27 6.93 52.71 -21.39
C GLN A 27 7.57 51.30 -21.46
N PRO A 28 8.87 51.20 -21.78
CA PRO A 28 9.61 49.97 -21.54
C PRO A 28 9.54 49.66 -20.04
N GLY A 29 8.98 48.51 -19.70
CA GLY A 29 8.94 48.05 -18.32
C GLY A 29 10.35 47.93 -17.76
N ALA A 30 10.52 48.27 -16.47
CA ALA A 30 11.74 47.90 -15.77
C ALA A 30 11.93 46.38 -15.89
N ALA A 31 13.18 45.95 -16.11
CA ALA A 31 13.50 44.55 -15.88
C ALA A 31 13.16 44.26 -14.42
N ALA A 32 12.22 43.34 -14.19
CA ALA A 32 12.03 42.79 -12.85
C ALA A 32 13.33 42.08 -12.49
N ASP A 33 13.90 42.38 -11.32
CA ASP A 33 14.99 41.59 -10.77
C ASP A 33 14.56 40.12 -10.74
N GLU A 34 15.41 39.21 -11.22
CA GLU A 34 15.13 37.78 -11.08
C GLU A 34 14.91 37.48 -9.59
N PRO A 35 13.76 36.88 -9.19
CA PRO A 35 13.52 36.58 -7.80
C PRO A 35 14.67 35.71 -7.28
N PRO A 36 15.28 36.06 -6.13
CA PRO A 36 16.52 35.44 -5.70
C PRO A 36 16.36 33.92 -5.63
N PRO A 37 17.33 33.15 -6.14
CA PRO A 37 17.13 31.73 -6.38
C PRO A 37 16.82 31.01 -5.08
N VAL A 38 15.58 30.52 -4.92
CA VAL A 38 15.10 29.85 -3.71
C VAL A 38 15.98 28.63 -3.40
N THR A 39 16.94 28.80 -2.51
CA THR A 39 17.68 27.72 -1.86
C THR A 39 16.87 27.36 -0.64
N ALA A 40 16.21 26.21 -0.65
CA ALA A 40 15.50 25.73 0.53
C ALA A 40 16.50 25.55 1.67
N THR A 41 16.20 26.13 2.83
CA THR A 41 16.99 25.91 4.04
C THR A 41 16.77 24.47 4.48
N ASP A 42 17.84 23.69 4.58
CA ASP A 42 17.77 22.32 5.07
C ASP A 42 18.08 22.30 6.58
N HIS A 43 17.05 22.18 7.40
CA HIS A 43 17.20 22.14 8.87
C HIS A 43 17.53 20.74 9.40
N CYS A 44 17.66 19.73 8.52
CA CYS A 44 18.04 18.38 8.93
C CYS A 44 19.56 18.20 9.03
N GLU A 45 20.36 19.12 8.48
CA GLU A 45 21.83 19.21 8.64
C GLU A 45 22.58 17.89 8.40
N GLY A 46 22.13 17.11 7.41
CA GLY A 46 22.70 15.80 7.05
C GLY A 46 22.24 14.61 7.90
N GLN A 47 21.31 14.81 8.84
CA GLN A 47 20.81 13.74 9.72
C GLN A 47 19.62 12.95 9.15
N CYS A 48 19.01 13.43 8.06
CA CYS A 48 17.98 12.74 7.29
C CYS A 48 18.61 11.80 6.26
N ALA A 49 18.16 10.55 6.23
CA ALA A 49 18.52 9.57 5.22
C ALA A 49 17.28 8.87 4.62
N ASP A 50 17.36 8.44 3.37
CA ASP A 50 16.27 7.76 2.65
C ASP A 50 16.77 6.57 1.82
N VAL A 51 15.91 5.61 1.47
CA VAL A 51 16.23 4.54 0.50
C VAL A 51 14.96 4.02 -0.20
N LEU A 52 15.06 3.82 -1.52
CA LEU A 52 14.02 3.32 -2.43
C LEU A 52 14.61 2.22 -3.34
N PRO A 53 14.67 0.95 -2.89
CA PRO A 53 14.95 -0.16 -3.79
C PRO A 53 13.88 -0.25 -4.91
N PRO A 54 14.25 -0.68 -6.13
CA PRO A 54 15.59 -1.11 -6.53
C PRO A 54 16.51 0.05 -6.97
N GLY A 55 15.95 1.13 -7.51
CA GLY A 55 16.67 2.28 -8.06
C GLY A 55 15.73 3.37 -8.60
N ALA A 56 16.30 4.53 -8.95
CA ALA A 56 15.51 5.69 -9.38
C ALA A 56 14.99 5.59 -10.83
N ASN A 57 15.73 4.96 -11.75
CA ASN A 57 15.30 4.81 -13.15
C ASN A 57 14.45 3.53 -13.31
N GLY A 58 13.28 3.67 -13.94
CA GLY A 58 12.36 2.57 -14.24
C GLY A 58 11.96 2.46 -15.71
N ASN A 59 12.63 3.19 -16.61
CA ASN A 59 12.47 3.05 -18.05
C ASN A 59 13.70 2.33 -18.65
N ALA A 60 13.46 1.49 -19.66
CA ALA A 60 14.51 0.88 -20.48
C ALA A 60 14.11 0.90 -21.95
N THR A 61 15.02 1.27 -22.84
CA THR A 61 14.79 1.17 -24.29
C THR A 61 14.75 -0.29 -24.74
N LEU A 62 14.20 -0.55 -25.93
CA LEU A 62 14.18 -1.90 -26.53
C LEU A 62 15.58 -2.55 -26.60
N ALA A 63 16.63 -1.75 -26.79
CA ALA A 63 18.01 -2.22 -26.82
C ALA A 63 18.52 -2.63 -25.43
N GLU A 64 18.14 -1.89 -24.38
CA GLU A 64 18.49 -2.21 -22.99
C GLU A 64 17.72 -3.41 -22.47
N ILE A 65 16.43 -3.55 -22.81
CA ILE A 65 15.62 -4.74 -22.50
C ILE A 65 16.21 -5.99 -23.19
N LEU A 66 16.62 -5.88 -24.46
CA LEU A 66 17.29 -6.97 -25.17
C LEU A 66 18.64 -7.32 -24.53
N ALA A 67 19.46 -6.33 -24.20
CA ALA A 67 20.75 -6.53 -23.55
C ALA A 67 20.57 -7.16 -22.16
N HIS A 68 19.58 -6.72 -21.39
CA HIS A 68 19.21 -7.29 -20.11
C HIS A 68 18.83 -8.78 -20.24
N ARG A 69 17.91 -9.11 -21.15
CA ARG A 69 17.44 -10.49 -21.38
C ARG A 69 18.55 -11.44 -21.84
N VAL A 70 19.53 -10.96 -22.60
CA VAL A 70 20.58 -11.79 -23.23
C VAL A 70 21.89 -11.82 -22.43
N LEU A 71 22.21 -10.75 -21.69
CA LEU A 71 23.51 -10.52 -21.03
C LEU A 71 23.40 -10.21 -19.53
N GLY A 72 22.20 -10.08 -18.97
CA GLY A 72 21.97 -9.71 -17.56
C GLY A 72 22.29 -8.25 -17.22
N THR A 73 22.56 -7.39 -18.21
CA THR A 73 22.89 -5.98 -17.98
C THR A 73 21.72 -5.23 -17.34
N GLN A 74 22.03 -4.25 -16.48
CA GLN A 74 21.03 -3.35 -15.89
C GLN A 74 21.14 -1.96 -16.55
N PRO A 75 20.02 -1.27 -16.84
CA PRO A 75 20.04 0.14 -17.19
C PRO A 75 20.66 0.98 -16.06
N LYS A 76 21.25 2.14 -16.39
CA LYS A 76 21.81 3.02 -15.35
C LYS A 76 20.70 3.43 -14.37
N HIS A 77 21.00 3.37 -13.07
CA HIS A 77 20.08 3.70 -11.97
C HIS A 77 18.85 2.80 -11.81
N ALA A 78 18.85 1.60 -12.41
CA ALA A 78 17.74 0.65 -12.24
C ALA A 78 17.80 -0.13 -10.91
N ASN A 79 19.00 -0.44 -10.40
CA ASN A 79 19.18 -1.35 -9.28
C ASN A 79 20.28 -0.93 -8.27
N ASP A 80 20.71 0.33 -8.27
CA ASP A 80 21.85 0.82 -7.46
C ASP A 80 21.51 1.11 -5.99
N GLN A 81 20.23 1.19 -5.62
CA GLN A 81 19.78 1.22 -4.23
C GLN A 81 19.58 -0.19 -3.64
N LEU A 82 19.40 -1.21 -4.49
CA LEU A 82 19.08 -2.59 -4.07
C LEU A 82 20.19 -3.24 -3.21
N GLY A 83 21.47 -2.99 -3.52
CA GLY A 83 22.61 -3.54 -2.77
C GLY A 83 22.72 -3.00 -1.33
N PRO A 84 22.80 -1.67 -1.14
CA PRO A 84 22.74 -1.04 0.19
C PRO A 84 21.49 -1.42 0.98
N TYR A 85 20.36 -1.59 0.30
CA TYR A 85 19.12 -2.06 0.91
C TYR A 85 19.23 -3.49 1.45
N ASP A 86 19.67 -4.46 0.63
CA ASP A 86 19.83 -5.86 1.05
C ASP A 86 20.80 -5.99 2.25
N ALA A 87 21.94 -5.29 2.16
CA ALA A 87 23.03 -5.40 3.12
C ALA A 87 22.65 -5.09 4.57
N LEU A 88 21.61 -4.28 4.82
CA LEU A 88 21.19 -3.94 6.18
C LEU A 88 20.72 -5.18 6.97
N SER A 89 20.07 -6.13 6.31
CA SER A 89 19.53 -7.36 6.93
C SER A 89 20.61 -8.17 7.70
N SER A 90 21.84 -8.19 7.17
CA SER A 90 23.02 -8.79 7.81
C SER A 90 23.92 -7.77 8.55
N GLY A 91 23.79 -6.47 8.27
CA GLY A 91 24.70 -5.42 8.76
C GLY A 91 24.24 -4.66 10.01
N TYR A 92 22.92 -4.65 10.31
CA TYR A 92 22.30 -3.74 11.29
C TYR A 92 22.93 -3.76 12.69
N GLN A 93 23.36 -4.93 13.17
CA GLN A 93 23.99 -5.11 14.48
C GLN A 93 25.26 -4.27 14.68
N SER A 94 25.87 -3.79 13.58
CA SER A 94 27.09 -2.97 13.61
C SER A 94 26.85 -1.47 13.33
N LEU A 95 25.59 -1.04 13.22
CA LEU A 95 25.22 0.35 12.95
C LEU A 95 25.69 1.32 14.04
N THR A 96 26.10 2.50 13.57
CA THR A 96 26.18 3.76 14.31
C THR A 96 25.58 4.85 13.42
N ASP A 97 25.29 6.03 13.95
CA ASP A 97 24.64 7.10 13.17
C ASP A 97 25.47 7.48 11.93
N ASP A 98 26.81 7.53 12.03
CA ASP A 98 27.73 7.76 10.90
C ASP A 98 27.56 6.71 9.77
N LYS A 99 27.33 5.45 10.15
CA LYS A 99 27.19 4.31 9.23
C LYS A 99 25.83 4.20 8.57
N LEU A 100 24.84 5.00 8.93
CA LEU A 100 23.55 4.99 8.22
C LEU A 100 23.75 5.24 6.72
N THR A 101 24.76 6.03 6.35
CA THR A 101 25.13 6.32 4.96
C THR A 101 25.75 5.14 4.17
N GLU A 102 26.03 3.99 4.83
CA GLU A 102 26.41 2.74 4.17
C GLU A 102 25.20 2.00 3.59
N PHE A 103 24.01 2.18 4.18
CA PHE A 103 22.75 1.47 3.85
C PHE A 103 21.65 2.37 3.28
N PHE A 104 21.74 3.69 3.54
CA PHE A 104 20.79 4.71 3.12
C PHE A 104 21.49 5.84 2.34
N ASN A 105 20.70 6.57 1.55
CA ASN A 105 21.11 7.75 0.82
C ASN A 105 21.05 8.99 1.73
N ASP A 106 21.86 10.02 1.40
CA ASP A 106 21.71 11.36 1.95
C ASP A 106 20.37 11.98 1.48
N ALA A 107 19.49 12.32 2.42
CA ALA A 107 18.18 12.92 2.16
C ALA A 107 18.17 14.45 2.31
N SER A 108 19.33 15.10 2.17
CA SER A 108 19.44 16.55 2.08
C SER A 108 18.80 17.12 0.80
N PHE A 109 18.46 18.41 0.82
CA PHE A 109 18.01 19.14 -0.36
C PHE A 109 19.15 19.51 -1.33
N GLY A 110 18.83 19.51 -2.62
CA GLY A 110 19.73 19.84 -3.73
C GLY A 110 20.79 18.77 -4.03
N VAL A 111 21.61 19.04 -5.04
CA VAL A 111 22.73 18.19 -5.44
C VAL A 111 24.04 18.93 -5.18
N ARG A 112 24.94 18.32 -4.40
CA ARG A 112 26.31 18.83 -4.16
C ARG A 112 27.07 18.89 -5.48
N ASP A 113 27.83 19.94 -5.78
CA ASP A 113 28.49 20.16 -7.09
C ASP A 113 29.21 18.92 -7.66
N GLY A 114 30.01 18.24 -6.82
CA GLY A 114 30.75 17.03 -7.20
C GLY A 114 29.86 15.84 -7.59
N GLN A 115 28.58 15.85 -7.22
CA GLN A 115 27.56 14.82 -7.49
C GLN A 115 26.61 15.18 -8.64
N VAL A 116 26.72 16.34 -9.30
CA VAL A 116 25.84 16.67 -10.45
C VAL A 116 26.17 15.79 -11.67
N ALA A 117 25.24 14.92 -12.08
CA ALA A 117 25.37 14.07 -13.26
C ALA A 117 24.86 14.72 -14.53
N SER A 118 23.72 15.41 -14.44
CA SER A 118 23.12 16.15 -15.54
C SER A 118 22.23 17.28 -15.05
N VAL A 119 22.05 18.29 -15.90
CA VAL A 119 21.12 19.40 -15.70
C VAL A 119 20.29 19.52 -16.98
N THR A 120 18.96 19.44 -16.85
CA THR A 120 18.01 19.59 -17.97
C THR A 120 17.10 20.78 -17.69
N LYS A 121 17.00 21.71 -18.65
CA LYS A 121 15.98 22.74 -18.66
C LYS A 121 14.94 22.41 -19.75
N PRO A 122 13.77 21.84 -19.41
CA PRO A 122 12.73 21.53 -20.39
C PRO A 122 11.87 22.76 -20.74
N ARG A 123 11.96 23.82 -19.92
CA ARG A 123 11.42 25.18 -20.09
C ARG A 123 12.38 26.16 -19.41
N ASP A 124 12.25 27.47 -19.69
CA ASP A 124 13.13 28.49 -19.09
C ASP A 124 12.91 28.66 -17.57
N ASP A 125 11.68 28.44 -17.09
CA ASP A 125 11.30 28.51 -15.68
C ASP A 125 11.54 27.20 -14.89
N VAL A 126 12.24 26.22 -15.49
CA VAL A 126 12.41 24.86 -14.93
C VAL A 126 13.86 24.38 -15.04
N THR A 127 14.42 23.88 -13.94
CA THR A 127 15.71 23.17 -13.92
C THR A 127 15.56 21.84 -13.19
N ILE A 128 15.84 20.73 -13.88
CA ILE A 128 15.89 19.38 -13.32
C ILE A 128 17.37 18.98 -13.25
N THR A 129 17.89 18.80 -12.04
CA THR A 129 19.24 18.30 -11.78
C THR A 129 19.17 16.85 -11.34
N ARG A 130 20.05 15.98 -11.83
CA ARG A 130 20.17 14.59 -11.34
C ARG A 130 21.53 14.33 -10.72
N ASP A 131 21.55 13.53 -9.65
CA ASP A 131 22.79 13.15 -8.98
C ASP A 131 23.53 11.99 -9.70
N LYS A 132 24.80 11.73 -9.34
CA LYS A 132 25.64 10.68 -9.94
C LYS A 132 25.49 9.29 -9.31
N LYS A 133 25.10 9.21 -8.04
CA LYS A 133 25.08 7.98 -7.24
C LYS A 133 23.80 7.17 -7.49
N TYR A 134 22.65 7.84 -7.62
CA TYR A 134 21.32 7.22 -7.77
C TYR A 134 20.46 7.82 -8.89
N GLY A 135 20.81 9.00 -9.42
CA GLY A 135 20.10 9.62 -10.53
C GLY A 135 18.76 10.26 -10.19
N ILE A 136 18.50 10.53 -8.90
CA ILE A 136 17.26 11.11 -8.37
C ILE A 136 17.05 12.51 -9.00
N PRO A 137 15.83 12.85 -9.46
CA PRO A 137 15.53 14.18 -9.97
C PRO A 137 15.26 15.18 -8.85
N HIS A 138 16.07 16.24 -8.82
CA HIS A 138 15.85 17.45 -8.03
C HIS A 138 15.29 18.52 -8.97
N ILE A 139 13.99 18.79 -8.83
CA ILE A 139 13.24 19.71 -9.67
C ILE A 139 13.13 21.08 -8.99
N LYS A 140 13.61 22.12 -9.66
CA LYS A 140 13.49 23.52 -9.23
C LYS A 140 12.76 24.34 -10.28
N GLY A 141 11.64 24.95 -9.89
CA GLY A 141 10.89 25.91 -10.70
C GLY A 141 11.02 27.34 -10.15
N SER A 142 11.06 28.34 -11.04
CA SER A 142 10.85 29.74 -10.65
C SER A 142 9.36 30.11 -10.59
N THR A 143 8.50 29.31 -11.21
CA THR A 143 7.03 29.37 -11.10
C THR A 143 6.48 28.07 -10.50
N ARG A 144 5.27 28.10 -9.92
CA ARG A 144 4.60 26.90 -9.40
C ARG A 144 4.31 25.91 -10.53
N TYR A 145 3.68 26.39 -11.62
CA TYR A 145 3.48 25.64 -12.86
C TYR A 145 4.78 24.99 -13.37
N GLY A 146 5.90 25.71 -13.37
CA GLY A 146 7.19 25.19 -13.80
C GLY A 146 7.72 24.08 -12.90
N THR A 147 7.50 24.18 -11.58
CA THR A 147 7.86 23.13 -10.61
C THR A 147 7.11 21.84 -10.92
N GLU A 148 5.79 21.95 -11.12
CA GLU A 148 4.90 20.82 -11.40
C GLU A 148 5.12 20.19 -12.79
N PHE A 149 5.31 21.04 -13.81
CA PHE A 149 5.75 20.61 -15.14
C PHE A 149 7.09 19.88 -15.08
N GLY A 150 8.01 20.33 -14.22
CA GLY A 150 9.28 19.65 -13.98
C GLY A 150 9.10 18.27 -13.37
N ALA A 151 8.21 18.14 -12.37
CA ALA A 151 7.86 16.87 -11.74
C ALA A 151 7.24 15.89 -12.74
N GLY A 152 6.28 16.34 -13.55
CA GLY A 152 5.67 15.53 -14.61
C GLY A 152 6.67 15.09 -15.69
N PHE A 153 7.58 15.99 -16.09
CA PHE A 153 8.63 15.67 -17.06
C PHE A 153 9.63 14.65 -16.49
N ALA A 154 10.00 14.76 -15.21
CA ALA A 154 10.85 13.78 -14.52
C ALA A 154 10.14 12.42 -14.36
N ALA A 155 8.84 12.42 -14.00
CA ALA A 155 8.04 11.19 -13.93
C ALA A 155 7.94 10.49 -15.28
N GLY A 156 7.87 11.24 -16.39
CA GLY A 156 8.07 10.72 -17.73
C GLY A 156 9.45 10.07 -17.92
N GLN A 157 10.54 10.76 -17.53
CA GLN A 157 11.90 10.24 -17.63
C GLN A 157 12.12 8.90 -16.93
N ASP A 158 11.46 8.66 -15.79
CA ASP A 158 11.76 7.51 -14.92
C ASP A 158 10.67 6.44 -14.84
N ARG A 159 9.42 6.73 -15.24
CA ARG A 159 8.25 5.83 -15.02
C ARG A 159 7.21 5.81 -16.16
N LEU A 160 7.48 6.39 -17.34
CA LEU A 160 6.49 6.56 -18.43
C LEU A 160 5.67 5.29 -18.76
N TRP A 161 6.30 4.12 -18.86
CA TRP A 161 5.56 2.86 -19.11
C TRP A 161 4.62 2.49 -17.95
N LEU A 162 5.10 2.61 -16.70
CA LEU A 162 4.32 2.29 -15.51
C LEU A 162 3.10 3.20 -15.32
N ILE A 163 3.26 4.50 -15.61
CA ILE A 163 2.16 5.47 -15.54
C ILE A 163 1.07 5.11 -16.56
N ASP A 164 1.48 4.72 -17.78
CA ASP A 164 0.55 4.31 -18.84
C ASP A 164 -0.16 2.99 -18.49
N LEU A 165 0.59 2.02 -17.94
CA LEU A 165 0.08 0.75 -17.44
C LEU A 165 -1.02 0.95 -16.38
N PHE A 166 -0.78 1.80 -15.37
CA PHE A 166 -1.72 2.01 -14.26
C PHE A 166 -2.98 2.79 -14.67
N ARG A 167 -2.89 3.80 -15.57
CA ARG A 167 -4.10 4.48 -16.08
C ARG A 167 -5.01 3.58 -16.92
N HIS A 168 -4.49 2.47 -17.45
CA HIS A 168 -5.27 1.43 -18.12
C HIS A 168 -5.87 0.41 -17.12
N ILE A 169 -5.17 0.08 -16.03
CA ILE A 169 -5.72 -0.73 -14.92
C ILE A 169 -6.94 -0.03 -14.30
N GLY A 170 -6.78 1.24 -13.92
CA GLY A 170 -7.85 2.04 -13.31
C GLY A 170 -9.08 2.30 -14.19
N ARG A 171 -9.00 1.97 -15.49
CA ARG A 171 -10.12 2.03 -16.44
C ARG A 171 -10.70 0.67 -16.83
N GLY A 172 -10.13 -0.43 -16.33
CA GLY A 172 -10.49 -1.78 -16.78
C GLY A 172 -10.13 -2.01 -18.24
N GLN A 173 -8.93 -1.62 -18.68
CA GLN A 173 -8.47 -1.66 -20.08
C GLN A 173 -7.08 -2.31 -20.26
N LEU A 174 -6.51 -2.90 -19.21
CA LEU A 174 -5.15 -3.48 -19.22
C LEU A 174 -4.97 -4.52 -20.34
N THR A 175 -5.95 -5.39 -20.56
CA THR A 175 -5.84 -6.50 -21.53
C THR A 175 -5.76 -5.98 -22.97
N SER A 176 -6.47 -4.89 -23.27
CA SER A 176 -6.39 -4.18 -24.55
C SER A 176 -5.09 -3.37 -24.71
N PHE A 177 -4.47 -2.99 -23.59
CA PHE A 177 -3.19 -2.29 -23.57
C PHE A 177 -2.01 -3.26 -23.68
N ALA A 178 -1.79 -4.12 -22.69
CA ALA A 178 -0.59 -4.92 -22.55
C ALA A 178 -0.63 -6.29 -23.25
N GLY A 179 -1.81 -6.92 -23.35
CA GLY A 179 -1.96 -8.27 -23.92
C GLY A 179 -3.03 -9.12 -23.23
N GLY A 180 -3.41 -10.21 -23.89
CA GLY A 180 -4.43 -11.18 -23.49
C GLY A 180 -4.08 -12.13 -22.36
N ALA A 181 -2.83 -12.15 -21.88
CA ALA A 181 -2.36 -13.07 -20.84
C ALA A 181 -3.31 -13.17 -19.62
N PRO A 182 -3.55 -14.37 -19.04
CA PRO A 182 -4.55 -14.57 -17.97
C PRO A 182 -4.38 -13.67 -16.74
N ALA A 183 -3.14 -13.30 -16.39
CA ALA A 183 -2.87 -12.37 -15.30
C ALA A 183 -3.37 -10.94 -15.60
N ASN A 184 -3.17 -10.45 -16.82
CA ASN A 184 -3.68 -9.14 -17.26
C ASN A 184 -5.21 -9.12 -17.19
N GLN A 185 -5.86 -10.22 -17.62
CA GLN A 185 -7.31 -10.40 -17.54
C GLN A 185 -7.80 -10.35 -16.10
N GLY A 186 -7.24 -11.18 -15.22
CA GLY A 186 -7.64 -11.26 -13.81
C GLY A 186 -7.43 -9.94 -13.07
N LEU A 187 -6.37 -9.20 -13.41
CA LEU A 187 -6.03 -7.94 -12.78
C LEU A 187 -7.06 -6.83 -13.07
N GLU A 188 -7.40 -6.59 -14.34
CA GLU A 188 -8.45 -5.60 -14.65
C GLU A 188 -9.82 -6.03 -14.10
N GLN A 189 -10.08 -7.33 -14.04
CA GLN A 189 -11.30 -7.91 -13.47
C GLN A 189 -11.38 -7.73 -11.95
N GLN A 190 -10.26 -7.56 -11.26
CA GLN A 190 -10.24 -7.23 -9.84
C GLN A 190 -10.47 -5.72 -9.57
N PHE A 191 -9.84 -4.84 -10.35
CA PHE A 191 -9.91 -3.38 -10.11
C PHE A 191 -11.17 -2.73 -10.65
N TRP A 192 -11.61 -3.09 -11.87
CA TRP A 192 -12.77 -2.46 -12.49
C TRP A 192 -14.04 -2.45 -11.63
N PRO A 193 -14.46 -3.54 -10.93
CA PRO A 193 -15.65 -3.50 -10.07
C PRO A 193 -15.51 -2.59 -8.84
N GLN A 194 -14.30 -2.23 -8.40
CA GLN A 194 -14.09 -1.32 -7.25
C GLN A 194 -14.21 0.16 -7.65
N ALA A 195 -13.84 0.48 -8.90
CA ALA A 195 -13.79 1.84 -9.42
C ALA A 195 -14.30 1.92 -10.88
N PRO A 196 -15.57 1.55 -11.17
CA PRO A 196 -16.08 1.44 -12.55
C PRO A 196 -16.42 2.80 -13.19
N TYR A 197 -15.49 3.76 -13.16
CA TYR A 197 -15.73 5.14 -13.59
C TYR A 197 -15.86 5.27 -15.12
N THR A 198 -16.89 5.98 -15.56
CA THR A 198 -16.93 6.57 -16.91
C THR A 198 -15.99 7.79 -16.97
N GLU A 199 -15.54 8.26 -18.15
CA GLU A 199 -14.77 9.52 -18.21
C GLU A 199 -15.55 10.67 -17.57
N LYS A 200 -16.89 10.70 -17.70
CA LYS A 200 -17.77 11.67 -17.03
C LYS A 200 -17.72 11.59 -15.49
N ASP A 201 -17.49 10.41 -14.91
CA ASP A 201 -17.28 10.26 -13.46
C ASP A 201 -15.88 10.72 -13.03
N LEU A 202 -14.87 10.64 -13.92
CA LEU A 202 -13.52 11.19 -13.67
C LEU A 202 -13.52 12.72 -13.82
N GLU A 203 -14.19 13.26 -14.84
CA GLU A 203 -14.40 14.70 -15.06
C GLU A 203 -15.17 15.34 -13.89
N LYS A 204 -16.19 14.66 -13.36
CA LYS A 204 -16.93 15.08 -12.16
C LYS A 204 -16.01 15.27 -10.95
N GLN A 205 -15.03 14.38 -10.75
CA GLN A 205 -14.10 14.47 -9.61
C GLN A 205 -13.18 15.69 -9.72
N VAL A 206 -12.69 16.00 -10.93
CA VAL A 206 -11.91 17.21 -11.21
C VAL A 206 -12.71 18.48 -10.90
N GLU A 207 -13.96 18.57 -11.37
CA GLU A 207 -14.79 19.76 -11.12
C GLU A 207 -15.31 19.82 -9.67
N TYR A 208 -15.52 18.69 -8.98
CA TYR A 208 -15.85 18.64 -7.55
C TYR A 208 -14.73 19.29 -6.73
N ILE A 209 -13.49 18.78 -6.83
CA ILE A 209 -12.34 19.34 -6.10
C ILE A 209 -12.16 20.84 -6.38
N LYS A 210 -12.29 21.25 -7.64
CA LYS A 210 -12.16 22.64 -8.08
C LYS A 210 -13.26 23.58 -7.57
N SER A 211 -14.46 23.05 -7.28
CA SER A 211 -15.63 23.85 -6.87
C SER A 211 -15.91 23.80 -5.36
N THR A 212 -15.56 22.72 -4.66
CA THR A 212 -15.81 22.54 -3.22
C THR A 212 -14.59 22.88 -2.35
N GLN A 213 -13.36 22.56 -2.79
CA GLN A 213 -12.14 22.71 -1.98
C GLN A 213 -11.50 24.12 -2.07
N GLY A 214 -12.27 25.13 -2.51
CA GLY A 214 -11.88 26.54 -2.57
C GLY A 214 -10.63 26.82 -3.44
N GLU A 215 -9.84 27.82 -3.04
CA GLU A 215 -8.60 28.17 -3.78
C GLU A 215 -7.56 27.05 -3.74
N ARG A 216 -7.50 26.22 -2.68
CA ARG A 216 -6.62 25.03 -2.66
C ARG A 216 -7.04 24.00 -3.70
N GLY A 217 -8.34 23.79 -3.88
CA GLY A 217 -8.91 22.94 -4.94
C GLY A 217 -8.59 23.42 -6.35
N LYS A 218 -8.76 24.71 -6.63
CA LYS A 218 -8.36 25.31 -7.92
C LYS A 218 -6.87 25.12 -8.17
N GLN A 219 -6.02 25.49 -7.21
CA GLN A 219 -4.56 25.36 -7.33
C GLN A 219 -4.15 23.89 -7.52
N ALA A 220 -4.80 22.95 -6.82
CA ALA A 220 -4.52 21.52 -6.97
C ALA A 220 -4.81 20.99 -8.38
N MET A 221 -5.86 21.50 -9.04
CA MET A 221 -6.18 21.13 -10.42
C MET A 221 -5.29 21.84 -11.45
N GLU A 222 -4.82 23.06 -11.17
CA GLU A 222 -3.80 23.74 -11.97
C GLU A 222 -2.43 23.04 -11.89
N ASP A 223 -2.03 22.62 -10.69
CA ASP A 223 -0.81 21.86 -10.44
C ASP A 223 -0.86 20.49 -11.14
N ALA A 224 -2.00 19.78 -11.03
CA ALA A 224 -2.24 18.53 -11.74
C ALA A 224 -2.20 18.69 -13.28
N GLN A 225 -2.74 19.79 -13.83
CA GLN A 225 -2.64 20.08 -15.27
C GLN A 225 -1.18 20.37 -15.67
N ALA A 226 -0.43 21.12 -14.87
CA ALA A 226 0.98 21.41 -15.12
C ALA A 226 1.84 20.12 -15.12
N TYR A 227 1.60 19.20 -14.18
CA TYR A 227 2.20 17.87 -14.14
C TYR A 227 1.88 17.06 -15.41
N VAL A 228 0.62 17.06 -15.86
CA VAL A 228 0.18 16.41 -17.11
C VAL A 228 0.86 17.02 -18.33
N ASP A 229 1.00 18.34 -18.38
CA ASP A 229 1.71 19.04 -19.47
C ASP A 229 3.20 18.65 -19.52
N GLY A 230 3.85 18.54 -18.35
CA GLY A 230 5.24 18.08 -18.23
C GLY A 230 5.46 16.65 -18.70
N LEU A 231 4.58 15.74 -18.26
CA LEU A 231 4.58 14.34 -18.68
C LEU A 231 4.35 14.21 -20.20
N ASN A 232 3.41 14.99 -20.75
CA ASN A 232 3.15 15.06 -22.18
C ASN A 232 4.32 15.66 -22.99
N ALA A 233 5.03 16.65 -22.45
CA ALA A 233 6.23 17.19 -23.09
C ALA A 233 7.36 16.15 -23.13
N TYR A 234 7.56 15.36 -22.08
CA TYR A 234 8.51 14.25 -22.12
C TYR A 234 8.07 13.16 -23.12
N ARG A 235 6.78 12.78 -23.12
CA ARG A 235 6.18 11.79 -24.03
C ARG A 235 6.54 12.09 -25.50
N VAL A 236 6.28 13.33 -25.95
CA VAL A 236 6.62 13.80 -27.31
C VAL A 236 8.13 13.80 -27.55
N LYS A 237 8.93 14.26 -26.58
CA LYS A 237 10.40 14.31 -26.71
C LYS A 237 11.01 12.92 -26.87
N ALA A 238 10.57 11.95 -26.07
CA ALA A 238 11.02 10.56 -26.13
C ALA A 238 10.57 9.86 -27.41
N LYS A 239 9.33 10.10 -27.86
CA LYS A 239 8.77 9.59 -29.12
C LYS A 239 9.56 10.06 -30.35
N ASN A 240 9.90 11.34 -30.39
CA ASN A 240 10.71 11.93 -31.45
C ASN A 240 12.18 11.47 -31.40
N GLY A 241 12.76 11.39 -30.20
CA GLY A 241 14.13 10.91 -29.98
C GLY A 241 14.31 9.39 -30.07
N ARG A 242 13.23 8.61 -30.19
CA ARG A 242 13.22 7.13 -30.23
C ARG A 242 13.88 6.45 -29.01
N TYR A 243 13.83 7.09 -27.85
CA TYR A 243 14.34 6.56 -26.57
C TYR A 243 13.22 6.31 -25.54
N PHE A 244 11.97 6.18 -26.02
CA PHE A 244 10.83 5.76 -25.20
C PHE A 244 10.99 4.28 -24.74
N PRO A 245 10.25 3.86 -23.70
CA PRO A 245 10.32 2.49 -23.18
C PRO A 245 10.08 1.41 -24.25
N GLY A 246 10.89 0.36 -24.26
CA GLY A 246 10.84 -0.68 -25.29
C GLY A 246 9.53 -1.50 -25.27
N GLU A 247 8.84 -1.51 -24.14
CA GLU A 247 7.54 -2.13 -23.91
C GLU A 247 6.47 -1.67 -24.90
N TYR A 248 6.51 -0.40 -25.33
CA TYR A 248 5.63 0.14 -26.38
C TYR A 248 5.87 -0.51 -27.75
N VAL A 249 7.09 -0.98 -28.05
CA VAL A 249 7.36 -1.78 -29.25
C VAL A 249 6.90 -3.22 -29.05
N LEU A 250 7.25 -3.78 -27.89
CA LEU A 250 7.02 -5.19 -27.55
C LEU A 250 5.53 -5.56 -27.52
N THR A 251 4.68 -4.64 -27.04
CA THR A 251 3.21 -4.72 -27.06
C THR A 251 2.56 -4.15 -28.34
N GLY A 252 3.38 -3.79 -29.33
CA GLY A 252 2.91 -3.41 -30.68
C GLY A 252 2.18 -2.06 -30.76
N LYS A 253 2.44 -1.12 -29.84
CA LYS A 253 1.91 0.26 -29.89
C LYS A 253 2.71 1.15 -30.84
N ILE A 254 4.01 0.90 -30.98
CA ILE A 254 4.91 1.64 -31.88
C ILE A 254 5.80 0.66 -32.67
N ASP A 255 5.87 0.82 -33.98
CA ASP A 255 6.80 0.04 -34.82
C ASP A 255 8.25 0.56 -34.67
N ALA A 256 9.20 -0.33 -34.37
CA ALA A 256 10.59 0.03 -34.08
C ALA A 256 11.34 0.72 -35.24
N ILE A 257 10.97 0.41 -36.49
CA ILE A 257 11.72 0.83 -37.68
C ILE A 257 11.15 2.14 -38.21
N THR A 258 9.85 2.16 -38.49
CA THR A 258 9.12 3.30 -39.05
C THR A 258 8.79 4.37 -38.00
N ASN A 259 8.69 4.01 -36.71
CA ASN A 259 8.14 4.84 -35.63
C ASN A 259 6.65 5.21 -35.83
N ILE A 260 5.92 4.43 -36.63
CA ILE A 260 4.45 4.51 -36.77
C ILE A 260 3.80 3.98 -35.48
N GLY A 261 2.66 4.58 -35.09
CA GLY A 261 2.06 4.40 -33.77
C GLY A 261 2.44 5.54 -32.82
N GLU A 262 1.76 5.65 -31.68
CA GLU A 262 1.86 6.78 -30.74
C GLU A 262 1.74 6.31 -29.27
N ILE A 263 2.23 7.12 -28.33
CA ILE A 263 1.91 6.99 -26.90
C ILE A 263 0.75 7.95 -26.65
N GLU A 264 -0.41 7.47 -26.22
CA GLU A 264 -1.59 8.33 -26.10
C GLU A 264 -1.38 9.48 -25.09
N PRO A 265 -1.78 10.73 -25.39
CA PRO A 265 -1.61 11.86 -24.48
C PRO A 265 -2.23 11.61 -23.10
N PHE A 266 -1.57 12.11 -22.06
CA PHE A 266 -2.07 12.06 -20.69
C PHE A 266 -3.06 13.19 -20.42
N LYS A 267 -4.02 12.94 -19.51
CA LYS A 267 -5.05 13.88 -19.06
C LYS A 267 -5.12 13.93 -17.54
N VAL A 268 -5.69 14.98 -16.97
CA VAL A 268 -5.99 15.02 -15.52
C VAL A 268 -6.93 13.87 -15.10
N THR A 269 -7.84 13.41 -15.98
CA THR A 269 -8.67 12.21 -15.71
C THR A 269 -7.86 10.92 -15.57
N ASP A 270 -6.66 10.83 -16.14
CA ASP A 270 -5.76 9.70 -15.91
C ASP A 270 -5.25 9.69 -14.47
N MET A 271 -5.00 10.86 -13.88
CA MET A 271 -4.55 10.99 -12.48
C MET A 271 -5.64 10.54 -11.50
N ILE A 272 -6.91 10.75 -11.83
CA ILE A 272 -8.06 10.23 -11.06
C ILE A 272 -8.11 8.69 -11.15
N ALA A 273 -7.88 8.12 -12.34
CA ALA A 273 -7.82 6.66 -12.53
C ALA A 273 -6.56 6.01 -11.91
N LEU A 274 -5.45 6.75 -11.80
CA LEU A 274 -4.26 6.36 -11.06
C LEU A 274 -4.52 6.40 -9.54
N ALA A 275 -5.20 7.44 -9.05
CA ALA A 275 -5.57 7.58 -7.64
C ALA A 275 -6.49 6.43 -7.18
N SER A 276 -7.49 6.03 -7.99
CA SER A 276 -8.39 4.92 -7.62
C SER A 276 -7.68 3.58 -7.46
N VAL A 277 -6.63 3.31 -8.25
CA VAL A 277 -5.79 2.10 -8.10
C VAL A 277 -4.99 2.18 -6.79
N VAL A 278 -4.33 3.31 -6.52
CA VAL A 278 -3.50 3.50 -5.32
C VAL A 278 -4.35 3.47 -4.03
N GLY A 279 -5.46 4.21 -4.01
CA GLY A 279 -6.36 4.32 -2.87
C GLY A 279 -7.15 3.05 -2.60
N GLY A 280 -7.64 2.39 -3.65
CA GLY A 280 -8.34 1.10 -3.56
C GLY A 280 -7.48 0.00 -2.95
N LEU A 281 -6.16 0.05 -3.19
CA LEU A 281 -5.16 -0.83 -2.59
C LEU A 281 -4.86 -0.48 -1.13
N PHE A 282 -4.26 0.69 -0.88
CA PHE A 282 -3.54 0.95 0.36
C PHE A 282 -4.35 1.72 1.42
N GLY A 283 -5.44 2.39 1.00
CA GLY A 283 -6.15 3.40 1.80
C GLY A 283 -7.61 3.03 2.12
N ASN A 284 -7.90 1.73 2.25
CA ASN A 284 -9.24 1.16 2.17
C ASN A 284 -9.53 0.17 3.33
N GLY A 285 -10.76 0.18 3.87
CA GLY A 285 -11.24 -0.71 4.95
C GLY A 285 -12.77 -0.86 4.93
N GLY A 286 -13.32 -1.84 5.65
CA GLY A 286 -14.74 -2.26 5.53
C GLY A 286 -15.03 -3.16 4.33
N GLY A 287 -16.30 -3.43 4.02
CA GLY A 287 -16.76 -4.09 2.79
C GLY A 287 -16.64 -5.62 2.77
N GLY A 288 -16.49 -6.26 3.93
CA GLY A 288 -16.39 -7.71 4.12
C GLY A 288 -17.64 -8.34 4.76
N GLU A 289 -18.74 -7.59 4.82
CA GLU A 289 -19.89 -7.92 5.69
C GLU A 289 -20.67 -9.14 5.19
N VAL A 290 -20.67 -9.41 3.87
CA VAL A 290 -21.32 -10.61 3.31
C VAL A 290 -20.62 -11.88 3.78
N ASP A 291 -19.28 -11.92 3.69
CA ASP A 291 -18.49 -13.08 4.11
C ASP A 291 -18.45 -13.20 5.65
N SER A 292 -18.49 -12.06 6.36
CA SER A 292 -18.73 -11.99 7.80
C SER A 292 -20.08 -12.61 8.19
N ALA A 293 -21.16 -12.32 7.46
CA ALA A 293 -22.46 -12.94 7.67
C ALA A 293 -22.48 -14.44 7.35
N LEU A 294 -21.78 -14.89 6.30
CA LEU A 294 -21.64 -16.31 5.96
C LEU A 294 -20.89 -17.09 7.05
N SER A 295 -19.79 -16.54 7.59
CA SER A 295 -19.05 -17.16 8.70
C SER A 295 -19.83 -17.15 10.02
N LEU A 296 -20.65 -16.12 10.27
CA LEU A 296 -21.58 -16.10 11.41
C LEU A 296 -22.65 -17.20 11.27
N LEU A 297 -23.26 -17.34 10.10
CA LEU A 297 -24.24 -18.40 9.82
C LEU A 297 -23.64 -19.79 10.05
N LYS A 298 -22.42 -20.06 9.56
CA LYS A 298 -21.73 -21.35 9.84
C LYS A 298 -21.42 -21.58 11.32
N SER A 299 -21.22 -20.53 12.11
CA SER A 299 -21.07 -20.69 13.56
C SER A 299 -22.40 -20.97 14.26
N GLN A 300 -23.49 -20.33 13.83
CA GLN A 300 -24.84 -20.56 14.34
C GLN A 300 -25.40 -21.93 13.93
N GLU A 301 -25.10 -22.43 12.72
CA GLU A 301 -25.40 -23.80 12.29
C GLU A 301 -24.69 -24.85 13.15
N LYS A 302 -23.42 -24.61 13.49
CA LYS A 302 -22.59 -25.53 14.30
C LYS A 302 -22.97 -25.56 15.78
N TYR A 303 -23.27 -24.41 16.38
CA TYR A 303 -23.40 -24.27 17.85
C TYR A 303 -24.79 -23.81 18.33
N GLY A 304 -25.73 -23.55 17.42
CA GLY A 304 -26.97 -22.82 17.72
C GLY A 304 -26.74 -21.31 17.81
N ILE A 305 -27.83 -20.53 17.72
CA ILE A 305 -27.75 -19.06 17.53
C ILE A 305 -26.94 -18.36 18.63
N GLU A 306 -27.21 -18.63 19.90
CA GLU A 306 -26.57 -17.94 21.04
C GLU A 306 -25.07 -18.27 21.15
N LYS A 307 -24.71 -19.56 21.29
CA LYS A 307 -23.30 -19.98 21.38
C LYS A 307 -22.54 -19.69 20.09
N GLY A 308 -23.14 -19.91 18.91
CA GLY A 308 -22.51 -19.61 17.62
C GLY A 308 -22.21 -18.13 17.44
N THR A 309 -23.11 -17.24 17.86
CA THR A 309 -22.82 -15.80 17.84
C THR A 309 -21.70 -15.44 18.82
N LYS A 310 -21.69 -16.01 20.03
CA LYS A 310 -20.59 -15.81 21.00
C LYS A 310 -19.24 -16.31 20.48
N VAL A 311 -19.21 -17.48 19.83
CA VAL A 311 -18.00 -18.03 19.20
C VAL A 311 -17.54 -17.10 18.08
N TRP A 312 -18.41 -16.76 17.13
CA TRP A 312 -18.05 -15.89 16.01
C TRP A 312 -17.53 -14.52 16.46
N GLU A 313 -18.16 -13.86 17.44
CA GLU A 313 -17.69 -12.57 17.97
C GLU A 313 -16.27 -12.66 18.57
N SER A 314 -15.92 -13.80 19.19
CA SER A 314 -14.58 -13.99 19.75
C SER A 314 -13.48 -14.15 18.70
N PHE A 315 -13.81 -14.67 17.51
CA PHE A 315 -12.90 -14.68 16.35
C PHE A 315 -12.91 -13.33 15.62
N ARG A 316 -14.06 -12.65 15.57
CA ARG A 316 -14.22 -11.34 14.92
C ARG A 316 -13.37 -10.24 15.56
N ALA A 317 -13.01 -10.37 16.84
CA ALA A 317 -11.96 -9.60 17.54
C ALA A 317 -12.05 -8.06 17.41
N ARG A 318 -13.25 -7.52 17.17
CA ARG A 318 -13.53 -6.12 16.73
C ARG A 318 -12.66 -5.05 17.41
N ASN A 319 -12.56 -5.13 18.73
CA ASN A 319 -11.85 -4.24 19.64
C ASN A 319 -11.11 -5.10 20.69
N ASP A 320 -10.29 -6.05 20.27
CA ASP A 320 -9.54 -6.93 21.18
C ASP A 320 -8.69 -6.10 22.17
N PRO A 321 -8.81 -6.29 23.50
CA PRO A 321 -8.06 -5.51 24.48
C PRO A 321 -6.55 -5.81 24.47
N GLU A 322 -6.16 -7.04 24.12
CA GLU A 322 -4.76 -7.48 24.11
C GLU A 322 -4.02 -7.06 22.83
N ALA A 323 -4.71 -6.57 21.80
CA ALA A 323 -4.11 -6.17 20.53
C ALA A 323 -3.27 -4.88 20.65
N VAL A 324 -2.00 -4.96 20.21
CA VAL A 324 -1.03 -3.87 20.25
C VAL A 324 -1.49 -2.60 19.53
N GLN A 325 -1.29 -1.46 20.17
CA GLN A 325 -1.89 -0.16 19.78
C GLN A 325 -0.82 0.80 19.22
N THR A 326 -1.25 1.91 18.60
CA THR A 326 -0.36 3.00 18.15
C THR A 326 -0.34 4.14 19.18
N ILE A 327 -1.49 4.38 19.83
CA ILE A 327 -1.62 5.18 21.05
C ILE A 327 -1.55 4.23 22.25
N HIS A 328 -0.56 4.43 23.11
CA HIS A 328 -0.27 3.63 24.31
C HIS A 328 -0.71 4.32 25.62
N ASP A 329 -1.06 5.62 25.57
CA ASP A 329 -1.44 6.41 26.76
C ASP A 329 -2.81 6.05 27.39
N GLY A 330 -3.56 5.15 26.75
CA GLY A 330 -4.87 4.67 27.21
C GLY A 330 -6.07 5.53 26.78
N THR A 331 -5.85 6.59 25.98
CA THR A 331 -6.92 7.42 25.41
C THR A 331 -7.86 6.57 24.53
N SER A 332 -9.17 6.72 24.78
CA SER A 332 -10.23 6.00 24.08
C SER A 332 -10.77 6.80 22.89
N PHE A 333 -10.91 6.14 21.74
CA PHE A 333 -11.51 6.68 20.53
C PHE A 333 -12.56 5.68 20.01
N PRO A 334 -13.82 5.72 20.50
CA PRO A 334 -14.84 4.75 20.11
C PRO A 334 -15.19 4.84 18.61
N TYR A 335 -14.95 3.78 17.85
CA TYR A 335 -15.33 3.70 16.43
C TYR A 335 -15.80 2.30 16.03
N ALA A 336 -16.76 2.23 15.08
CA ALA A 336 -17.32 1.02 14.49
C ALA A 336 -17.68 -0.10 15.51
N GLY A 337 -18.09 0.30 16.72
CA GLY A 337 -18.45 -0.61 17.81
C GLY A 337 -19.76 -1.36 17.54
N LYS A 338 -19.93 -2.50 18.22
CA LYS A 338 -21.18 -3.25 18.18
C LYS A 338 -22.27 -2.56 19.02
N PRO A 339 -23.49 -2.31 18.49
CA PRO A 339 -24.60 -1.78 19.28
C PRO A 339 -25.19 -2.85 20.23
N GLU A 340 -25.74 -2.43 21.36
CA GLU A 340 -26.42 -3.33 22.31
C GLU A 340 -27.61 -4.06 21.67
N ASN A 341 -28.35 -3.38 20.80
CA ASN A 341 -29.58 -3.84 20.19
C ASN A 341 -29.54 -3.61 18.68
N ALA A 342 -28.80 -4.47 17.97
CA ALA A 342 -28.63 -4.39 16.52
C ALA A 342 -29.97 -4.41 15.76
N ARG A 343 -30.13 -3.53 14.78
CA ARG A 343 -31.29 -3.39 13.89
C ARG A 343 -30.83 -3.20 12.45
N GLY A 344 -31.76 -3.39 11.52
CA GLY A 344 -31.51 -3.19 10.10
C GLY A 344 -30.62 -4.24 9.45
N THR A 345 -30.14 -5.26 10.15
CA THR A 345 -29.30 -6.32 9.55
C THR A 345 -30.03 -7.09 8.44
N ALA A 346 -29.32 -7.37 7.35
CA ALA A 346 -29.76 -8.07 6.14
C ALA A 346 -28.98 -9.39 5.97
N MET A 347 -29.15 -10.32 6.90
CA MET A 347 -28.53 -11.65 6.81
C MET A 347 -29.05 -12.40 5.57
N PRO A 348 -28.19 -13.05 4.78
CA PRO A 348 -28.62 -13.81 3.60
C PRO A 348 -29.35 -15.09 4.01
N ASP A 349 -30.34 -15.48 3.22
CA ASP A 349 -30.94 -16.80 3.31
C ASP A 349 -29.87 -17.87 3.00
N ALA A 350 -29.87 -18.98 3.73
CA ALA A 350 -28.81 -19.99 3.67
C ALA A 350 -28.57 -20.51 2.24
N GLY A 351 -27.31 -20.46 1.78
CA GLY A 351 -26.92 -20.88 0.42
C GLY A 351 -27.41 -19.95 -0.71
N SER A 352 -27.97 -18.78 -0.41
CA SER A 352 -28.53 -17.88 -1.44
C SER A 352 -27.52 -16.93 -2.09
N VAL A 353 -26.32 -16.74 -1.52
CA VAL A 353 -25.34 -15.75 -2.01
C VAL A 353 -24.67 -16.22 -3.30
N GLU A 354 -24.78 -15.39 -4.35
CA GLU A 354 -24.13 -15.53 -5.65
C GLU A 354 -23.29 -14.26 -5.90
N ARG A 355 -22.01 -14.39 -6.25
CA ARG A 355 -21.18 -13.23 -6.61
C ARG A 355 -21.61 -12.67 -7.97
N GLU A 356 -21.65 -11.34 -8.10
CA GLU A 356 -22.12 -10.69 -9.33
C GLU A 356 -21.25 -11.11 -10.52
N GLN A 357 -21.88 -11.56 -11.60
CA GLN A 357 -21.17 -11.95 -12.81
C GLN A 357 -20.54 -10.72 -13.47
N LEU A 358 -19.22 -10.63 -13.42
CA LEU A 358 -18.48 -9.54 -14.04
C LEU A 358 -18.27 -9.71 -15.55
N VAL A 359 -17.96 -10.94 -16.01
CA VAL A 359 -17.44 -11.18 -17.37
C VAL A 359 -18.45 -11.91 -18.26
N TYR A 360 -18.60 -11.38 -19.47
CA TYR A 360 -19.52 -11.83 -20.51
C TYR A 360 -18.81 -11.90 -21.87
N ASP A 361 -19.48 -12.47 -22.86
CA ASP A 361 -19.12 -12.38 -24.29
C ASP A 361 -17.68 -12.82 -24.63
N ARG A 362 -17.18 -13.90 -24.02
CA ARG A 362 -15.80 -14.41 -24.25
C ARG A 362 -15.63 -14.98 -25.67
N GLU A 363 -14.79 -14.35 -26.49
CA GLU A 363 -14.47 -14.76 -27.86
C GLU A 363 -12.98 -15.05 -28.09
N GLY A 364 -12.66 -15.79 -29.15
CA GLY A 364 -11.28 -16.17 -29.51
C GLY A 364 -10.54 -16.87 -28.36
N GLY A 365 -9.31 -16.44 -28.10
CA GLY A 365 -8.48 -16.94 -27.00
C GLY A 365 -9.09 -16.75 -25.61
N ALA A 366 -10.05 -15.83 -25.44
CA ALA A 366 -10.74 -15.61 -24.16
C ALA A 366 -11.63 -16.79 -23.73
N LYS A 367 -11.95 -17.74 -24.63
CA LYS A 367 -12.84 -18.87 -24.34
C LYS A 367 -12.24 -19.90 -23.36
N SER A 368 -10.92 -19.95 -23.22
CA SER A 368 -10.26 -20.71 -22.15
C SER A 368 -9.83 -19.73 -21.05
N ALA A 369 -10.48 -19.80 -19.88
CA ALA A 369 -10.21 -18.88 -18.78
C ALA A 369 -8.95 -19.23 -17.98
N SER A 370 -8.51 -20.51 -18.01
CA SER A 370 -7.37 -21.03 -17.24
C SER A 370 -6.12 -21.30 -18.07
N SER A 371 -6.25 -21.41 -19.39
CA SER A 371 -5.12 -21.65 -20.31
C SER A 371 -5.44 -21.07 -21.69
N ALA A 372 -5.18 -19.77 -21.84
CA ALA A 372 -5.40 -19.10 -23.13
C ALA A 372 -4.44 -19.69 -24.20
N PRO A 373 -4.94 -20.05 -25.40
CA PRO A 373 -4.09 -20.60 -26.45
C PRO A 373 -3.09 -19.56 -26.96
N LYS A 374 -1.89 -20.00 -27.37
CA LYS A 374 -0.81 -19.14 -27.86
C LYS A 374 -0.73 -19.17 -29.39
N ASP A 375 -0.52 -18.00 -29.99
CA ASP A 375 -0.34 -17.72 -31.43
C ASP A 375 0.81 -16.70 -31.60
N PRO A 376 2.08 -17.11 -31.38
CA PRO A 376 3.20 -16.20 -31.23
C PRO A 376 3.56 -15.45 -32.53
N VAL A 377 3.64 -14.11 -32.46
CA VAL A 377 4.01 -13.28 -33.62
C VAL A 377 5.45 -13.55 -34.04
N LYS A 378 5.68 -13.72 -35.35
CA LYS A 378 6.99 -14.02 -35.93
C LYS A 378 8.02 -12.91 -35.65
N ALA A 379 8.95 -13.19 -34.72
CA ALA A 379 10.07 -12.32 -34.42
C ALA A 379 11.17 -12.34 -35.52
N PRO A 380 11.90 -11.23 -35.73
CA PRO A 380 13.22 -11.25 -36.34
C PRO A 380 14.25 -11.85 -35.36
N LYS A 381 15.29 -12.55 -35.86
CA LYS A 381 16.32 -13.23 -35.04
C LYS A 381 16.92 -12.43 -33.87
N LYS A 382 17.02 -11.11 -34.00
CA LYS A 382 17.55 -10.23 -32.93
C LYS A 382 16.58 -10.01 -31.77
N LEU A 383 15.31 -10.36 -31.92
CA LEU A 383 14.24 -10.16 -30.94
C LEU A 383 13.61 -11.49 -30.47
N GLU A 384 14.02 -12.64 -31.01
CA GLU A 384 13.62 -13.97 -30.53
C GLU A 384 13.78 -14.14 -29.00
N PRO A 385 14.82 -13.63 -28.30
CA PRO A 385 14.93 -13.72 -26.84
C PRO A 385 13.83 -12.98 -26.04
N LEU A 386 13.13 -12.04 -26.67
CA LEU A 386 12.04 -11.24 -26.09
C LEU A 386 10.65 -11.77 -26.48
N GLN A 387 10.59 -12.83 -27.29
CA GLN A 387 9.31 -13.44 -27.68
C GLN A 387 8.66 -14.09 -26.45
N GLY A 388 7.38 -13.76 -26.20
CA GLY A 388 6.59 -14.33 -25.11
C GLY A 388 6.99 -13.90 -23.69
N MET A 389 7.77 -12.82 -23.52
CA MET A 389 8.21 -12.33 -22.21
C MET A 389 7.10 -11.83 -21.26
N TYR A 390 5.87 -11.67 -21.76
CA TYR A 390 4.64 -11.33 -21.03
C TYR A 390 3.52 -12.34 -21.29
N ASP A 391 3.84 -13.58 -21.71
CA ASP A 391 2.86 -14.67 -21.86
C ASP A 391 2.09 -14.96 -20.55
N ASP A 392 2.75 -14.73 -19.41
CA ASP A 392 2.20 -14.88 -18.05
C ASP A 392 1.68 -13.56 -17.47
N GLY A 393 1.71 -12.48 -18.28
CA GLY A 393 1.29 -11.12 -17.93
C GLY A 393 2.42 -10.09 -17.95
N VAL A 394 2.05 -8.80 -17.99
CA VAL A 394 2.95 -7.69 -17.60
C VAL A 394 3.00 -7.49 -16.09
N LEU A 395 2.07 -8.11 -15.37
CA LEU A 395 1.92 -8.07 -13.91
C LEU A 395 1.43 -9.45 -13.44
N PRO A 396 1.99 -10.05 -12.36
CA PRO A 396 1.60 -11.39 -11.91
C PRO A 396 0.14 -11.51 -11.44
N ALA A 397 -0.50 -12.65 -11.71
CA ALA A 397 -1.92 -12.88 -11.44
C ALA A 397 -2.29 -12.91 -9.95
N ASP A 398 -1.34 -13.27 -9.09
CA ASP A 398 -1.46 -13.33 -7.64
C ASP A 398 -1.20 -11.98 -6.95
N LEU A 399 -0.62 -11.01 -7.68
CA LEU A 399 -0.07 -9.78 -7.12
C LEU A 399 -1.06 -9.01 -6.23
N PHE A 400 -2.36 -9.09 -6.56
CA PHE A 400 -3.42 -8.40 -5.82
C PHE A 400 -4.52 -9.29 -5.27
N LYS A 401 -4.49 -10.63 -5.45
CA LYS A 401 -5.55 -11.57 -5.00
C LYS A 401 -6.17 -11.18 -3.66
N GLN A 402 -7.48 -10.90 -3.70
CA GLN A 402 -8.30 -10.49 -2.55
C GLN A 402 -9.26 -11.62 -2.17
N ASP A 403 -8.71 -12.66 -1.56
CA ASP A 403 -9.48 -13.72 -0.89
C ASP A 403 -9.87 -13.21 0.51
N GLY A 404 -10.77 -12.21 0.54
CA GLY A 404 -11.17 -11.45 1.73
C GLY A 404 -10.12 -10.45 2.28
N GLN A 405 -8.83 -10.75 2.13
CA GLN A 405 -7.75 -10.00 2.77
C GLN A 405 -7.41 -8.67 2.05
N LYS A 406 -7.56 -7.52 2.73
CA LYS A 406 -7.09 -6.21 2.23
C LYS A 406 -5.60 -5.99 2.53
N LYS A 407 -4.79 -5.82 1.49
CA LYS A 407 -3.33 -5.63 1.53
C LYS A 407 -2.96 -4.24 2.07
N GLY A 408 -2.24 -4.20 3.19
CA GLY A 408 -1.75 -2.94 3.78
C GLY A 408 -0.49 -3.19 4.58
N MET A 409 0.67 -2.91 3.97
CA MET A 409 1.98 -3.18 4.56
C MET A 409 2.70 -1.85 4.72
N SER A 410 3.08 -1.48 5.94
CA SER A 410 3.93 -0.32 6.26
C SER A 410 4.29 -0.33 7.74
N ASN A 411 5.50 0.07 8.12
CA ASN A 411 5.84 0.37 9.51
C ASN A 411 6.23 1.84 9.76
N ALA A 412 6.13 2.25 11.02
CA ALA A 412 6.62 3.51 11.53
C ALA A 412 7.09 3.32 12.97
N LEU A 413 8.26 3.86 13.31
CA LEU A 413 8.80 3.91 14.66
C LEU A 413 9.18 5.36 14.96
N LEU A 414 8.75 5.90 16.10
CA LEU A 414 9.11 7.25 16.53
C LEU A 414 9.40 7.24 18.03
N VAL A 415 10.40 8.02 18.47
CA VAL A 415 10.70 8.26 19.89
C VAL A 415 10.76 9.76 20.12
N SER A 416 10.03 10.23 21.13
CA SER A 416 9.99 11.65 21.50
C SER A 416 11.35 12.12 22.05
N GLY A 417 11.70 13.39 21.80
CA GLY A 417 13.03 13.94 22.13
C GLY A 417 13.48 13.70 23.57
N LYS A 418 12.53 13.65 24.52
CA LYS A 418 12.68 13.29 25.94
C LYS A 418 13.56 12.04 26.20
N HIS A 419 13.52 11.04 25.32
CA HIS A 419 14.24 9.76 25.50
C HIS A 419 15.39 9.56 24.51
N THR A 420 15.68 10.55 23.67
CA THR A 420 16.74 10.48 22.65
C THR A 420 18.08 10.95 23.20
N ALA A 421 19.18 10.57 22.54
CA ALA A 421 20.53 11.01 22.93
C ALA A 421 20.78 12.51 22.68
N SER A 422 20.08 13.12 21.72
CA SER A 422 20.27 14.51 21.30
C SER A 422 19.27 15.48 21.93
N GLY A 423 18.12 14.98 22.41
CA GLY A 423 16.97 15.79 22.82
C GLY A 423 15.99 16.12 21.69
N ASN A 424 16.34 15.83 20.44
CA ASN A 424 15.46 16.01 19.27
C ASN A 424 14.72 14.69 18.99
N PRO A 425 13.45 14.71 18.56
CA PRO A 425 12.76 13.47 18.21
C PRO A 425 13.41 12.70 17.05
N VAL A 426 13.37 11.37 17.15
CA VAL A 426 13.96 10.44 16.19
C VAL A 426 12.86 9.57 15.59
N ALA A 427 12.89 9.39 14.27
CA ALA A 427 11.91 8.59 13.54
C ALA A 427 12.56 7.65 12.50
N VAL A 428 11.98 6.46 12.36
CA VAL A 428 12.23 5.53 11.25
C VAL A 428 10.87 5.26 10.58
N PHE A 429 10.69 5.79 9.37
CA PHE A 429 9.43 5.71 8.62
C PHE A 429 9.52 4.68 7.49
N GLY A 430 8.45 3.93 7.24
CA GLY A 430 8.54 2.74 6.43
C GLY A 430 7.28 2.30 5.66
N PRO A 431 6.83 3.04 4.65
CA PRO A 431 5.82 2.55 3.71
C PRO A 431 6.34 1.36 2.88
N GLN A 432 5.53 0.30 2.77
CA GLN A 432 5.93 -1.00 2.22
C GLN A 432 5.00 -1.38 1.05
N THR A 433 5.12 -0.68 -0.08
CA THR A 433 4.23 -0.79 -1.25
C THR A 433 4.31 -2.10 -2.05
N GLY A 434 5.13 -3.07 -1.60
CA GLY A 434 5.45 -4.29 -2.36
C GLY A 434 6.75 -4.15 -3.17
N TYR A 435 7.37 -5.29 -3.49
CA TYR A 435 8.69 -5.34 -4.11
C TYR A 435 8.59 -5.46 -5.63
N PHE A 436 9.06 -4.43 -6.34
CA PHE A 436 8.72 -4.20 -7.74
C PHE A 436 9.89 -3.69 -8.57
N ALA A 437 9.95 -4.09 -9.84
CA ALA A 437 10.97 -3.67 -10.81
C ALA A 437 10.32 -2.98 -12.04
N PRO A 438 10.36 -1.64 -12.14
CA PRO A 438 10.76 -0.66 -11.11
C PRO A 438 9.75 -0.56 -9.96
N GLN A 439 10.10 0.18 -8.90
CA GLN A 439 9.19 0.45 -7.80
C GLN A 439 8.02 1.37 -8.21
N LEU A 440 6.83 1.15 -7.63
CA LEU A 440 5.61 1.96 -7.85
C LEU A 440 5.80 3.41 -7.40
N LEU A 441 6.53 3.56 -6.30
CA LEU A 441 7.01 4.83 -5.80
C LEU A 441 8.18 5.33 -6.66
N MET A 442 8.23 6.64 -6.84
CA MET A 442 9.32 7.37 -7.46
C MET A 442 9.85 8.41 -6.48
N GLN A 443 11.17 8.45 -6.32
CA GLN A 443 11.86 9.41 -5.47
C GLN A 443 12.09 10.73 -6.23
N GLN A 444 11.87 11.86 -5.56
CA GLN A 444 12.04 13.20 -6.14
C GLN A 444 12.20 14.29 -5.06
N GLU A 445 12.75 15.43 -5.47
CA GLU A 445 12.70 16.69 -4.72
C GLU A 445 12.03 17.79 -5.56
N LEU A 446 11.16 18.57 -4.93
CA LEU A 446 10.37 19.64 -5.52
C LEU A 446 10.64 20.96 -4.80
N GLN A 447 11.11 21.98 -5.54
CA GLN A 447 11.43 23.30 -5.00
C GLN A 447 10.82 24.42 -5.87
N GLY A 448 9.92 25.22 -5.30
CA GLY A 448 9.31 26.35 -6.00
C GLY A 448 8.31 27.16 -5.16
N PRO A 449 7.57 28.09 -5.78
CA PRO A 449 6.58 28.92 -5.08
C PRO A 449 5.47 28.11 -4.40
N GLY A 450 5.56 27.99 -3.07
CA GLY A 450 4.61 27.25 -2.24
C GLY A 450 4.79 25.73 -2.24
N ILE A 451 5.97 25.22 -2.65
CA ILE A 451 6.34 23.80 -2.65
C ILE A 451 7.82 23.67 -2.23
N SER A 452 8.12 22.90 -1.19
CA SER A 452 9.51 22.64 -0.76
C SER A 452 9.62 21.29 -0.04
N ALA A 453 9.72 20.21 -0.80
CA ALA A 453 9.64 18.85 -0.28
C ALA A 453 10.56 17.85 -1.00
N ARG A 454 10.98 16.80 -0.30
CA ARG A 454 11.73 15.66 -0.84
C ARG A 454 11.16 14.36 -0.27
N GLY A 455 11.06 13.33 -1.10
CA GLY A 455 10.65 12.01 -0.69
C GLY A 455 10.16 11.20 -1.87
N VAL A 456 9.04 10.51 -1.71
CA VAL A 456 8.43 9.70 -2.75
C VAL A 456 6.96 10.03 -3.01
N SER A 457 6.54 9.72 -4.24
CA SER A 457 5.14 9.72 -4.68
C SER A 457 4.88 8.48 -5.55
N PHE A 458 3.64 8.02 -5.62
CA PHE A 458 3.24 7.02 -6.60
C PHE A 458 3.36 7.60 -8.02
N ALA A 459 3.93 6.81 -8.94
CA ALA A 459 4.13 7.23 -10.32
C ALA A 459 2.81 7.66 -10.99
N GLY A 460 2.79 8.86 -11.58
CA GLY A 460 1.62 9.42 -12.26
C GLY A 460 0.71 10.31 -11.38
N VAL A 461 0.91 10.31 -10.06
CA VAL A 461 0.29 11.25 -9.11
C VAL A 461 1.38 11.99 -8.30
N GLY A 462 2.47 12.31 -8.98
CA GLY A 462 3.70 12.85 -8.40
C GLY A 462 3.85 14.37 -8.41
N MET A 463 2.75 15.14 -8.49
CA MET A 463 2.77 16.59 -8.32
C MET A 463 3.22 17.00 -6.91
N TYR A 464 2.85 16.21 -5.90
CA TYR A 464 3.27 16.42 -4.51
C TYR A 464 4.02 15.19 -4.00
N VAL A 465 5.02 15.40 -3.15
CA VAL A 465 5.62 14.33 -2.34
C VAL A 465 4.55 13.79 -1.40
N GLN A 466 4.28 12.49 -1.44
CA GLN A 466 3.22 11.88 -0.62
C GLN A 466 3.75 11.39 0.72
N LEU A 467 5.02 10.95 0.75
CA LEU A 467 5.71 10.37 1.91
C LEU A 467 7.16 10.89 1.90
N GLY A 468 7.63 11.60 2.92
CA GLY A 468 8.88 12.37 2.78
C GLY A 468 9.18 13.38 3.87
N ARG A 469 9.75 14.52 3.47
CA ARG A 469 10.14 15.64 4.32
C ARG A 469 9.98 17.00 3.67
N GLY A 470 9.78 18.02 4.50
CA GLY A 470 9.92 19.43 4.18
C GLY A 470 11.27 19.98 4.64
N GLN A 471 11.32 21.30 4.88
CA GLN A 471 12.52 22.02 5.34
C GLN A 471 12.97 21.58 6.74
N ASP A 472 12.02 21.50 7.66
CA ASP A 472 12.20 21.38 9.11
C ASP A 472 11.29 20.32 9.78
N TYR A 473 10.65 19.47 8.97
CA TYR A 473 9.78 18.38 9.42
C TYR A 473 9.76 17.20 8.42
N ALA A 474 9.34 16.03 8.87
CA ALA A 474 9.09 14.85 8.03
C ALA A 474 7.76 14.18 8.36
N TRP A 475 7.21 13.44 7.39
CA TRP A 475 5.96 12.70 7.54
C TRP A 475 5.95 11.39 6.75
N SER A 476 5.14 10.44 7.23
CA SER A 476 4.87 9.18 6.54
C SER A 476 3.54 8.57 7.01
N ALA A 477 3.15 7.44 6.43
CA ALA A 477 1.90 6.75 6.75
C ALA A 477 2.06 5.23 6.89
N THR A 478 1.14 4.61 7.64
CA THR A 478 0.82 3.18 7.54
C THR A 478 -0.65 3.00 7.15
N SER A 479 -1.00 2.00 6.33
CA SER A 479 -2.41 1.66 6.06
C SER A 479 -3.14 1.35 7.38
N ALA A 480 -4.30 1.95 7.60
CA ALA A 480 -5.01 1.87 8.88
C ALA A 480 -6.10 0.78 8.94
N GLY A 481 -6.73 0.48 7.80
CA GLY A 481 -7.72 -0.59 7.67
C GLY A 481 -9.04 -0.38 8.41
N GLN A 482 -9.29 0.80 9.01
CA GLN A 482 -10.56 1.07 9.68
C GLN A 482 -11.72 1.09 8.70
N ASP A 483 -12.91 0.81 9.21
CA ASP A 483 -14.09 0.61 8.39
C ASP A 483 -14.60 1.92 7.73
N ILE A 484 -14.45 2.04 6.41
CA ILE A 484 -14.98 3.13 5.59
C ILE A 484 -15.88 2.62 4.44
N THR A 485 -16.38 1.39 4.55
CA THR A 485 -17.17 0.73 3.49
C THR A 485 -18.25 -0.16 4.10
N ASP A 486 -19.52 0.19 3.89
CA ASP A 486 -20.65 -0.62 4.37
C ASP A 486 -21.27 -1.40 3.20
N THR A 487 -21.66 -2.65 3.43
CA THR A 487 -22.51 -3.40 2.48
C THR A 487 -23.99 -3.16 2.78
N TYR A 488 -24.71 -2.58 1.82
CA TYR A 488 -26.16 -2.47 1.86
C TYR A 488 -26.84 -3.58 1.05
N ALA A 489 -28.03 -4.00 1.47
CA ALA A 489 -28.90 -4.94 0.76
C ALA A 489 -30.09 -4.17 0.17
N VAL A 490 -30.10 -4.02 -1.17
CA VAL A 490 -31.21 -3.40 -1.89
C VAL A 490 -32.22 -4.47 -2.34
N GLU A 491 -33.50 -4.28 -1.99
CA GLU A 491 -34.59 -5.16 -2.43
C GLU A 491 -34.80 -5.01 -3.93
N LEU A 492 -34.77 -6.12 -4.67
CA LEU A 492 -34.93 -6.10 -6.13
C LEU A 492 -36.40 -5.96 -6.52
N CYS A 493 -36.66 -5.29 -7.65
CA CYS A 493 -38.01 -5.02 -8.13
C CYS A 493 -38.08 -5.12 -9.66
N GLU A 494 -39.30 -5.16 -10.20
CA GLU A 494 -39.57 -5.00 -11.62
C GLU A 494 -40.47 -3.77 -11.84
N PRO A 495 -40.18 -2.89 -12.82
CA PRO A 495 -40.92 -1.64 -13.01
C PRO A 495 -42.37 -1.85 -13.45
N GLY A 496 -42.70 -3.04 -13.96
CA GLY A 496 -44.07 -3.46 -14.28
C GLY A 496 -44.84 -4.13 -13.13
N GLY A 497 -44.27 -4.20 -11.92
CA GLY A 497 -44.88 -4.90 -10.77
C GLY A 497 -44.87 -6.43 -10.87
N GLY A 498 -44.04 -6.99 -11.75
CA GLY A 498 -43.80 -8.44 -11.84
C GLY A 498 -43.03 -8.97 -10.62
N ALA A 499 -43.01 -10.29 -10.44
CA ALA A 499 -42.22 -10.93 -9.39
C ALA A 499 -40.71 -10.73 -9.69
N PRO A 500 -39.93 -10.12 -8.78
CA PRO A 500 -38.50 -9.93 -8.98
C PRO A 500 -37.72 -11.24 -8.88
N THR A 501 -36.49 -11.22 -9.39
CA THR A 501 -35.53 -12.32 -9.37
C THR A 501 -34.16 -11.79 -8.94
N LYS A 502 -33.19 -12.66 -8.65
CA LYS A 502 -31.80 -12.23 -8.41
C LYS A 502 -31.21 -11.46 -9.61
N GLN A 503 -31.68 -11.80 -10.81
CA GLN A 503 -31.27 -11.24 -12.10
C GLN A 503 -31.98 -9.91 -12.44
N SER A 504 -32.91 -9.44 -11.62
CA SER A 504 -33.61 -8.17 -11.83
C SER A 504 -32.65 -6.97 -11.81
N ALA A 505 -32.82 -6.07 -12.78
CA ALA A 505 -31.94 -4.91 -13.00
C ALA A 505 -32.51 -3.59 -12.42
N HIS A 506 -33.54 -3.67 -11.57
CA HIS A 506 -34.09 -2.55 -10.81
C HIS A 506 -34.13 -2.91 -9.32
N TYR A 507 -34.09 -1.90 -8.46
CA TYR A 507 -34.13 -2.04 -7.00
C TYR A 507 -35.00 -0.96 -6.36
N LEU A 508 -35.50 -1.22 -5.16
CA LEU A 508 -36.35 -0.30 -4.42
C LEU A 508 -35.50 0.80 -3.75
N HIS A 509 -35.71 2.06 -4.15
CA HIS A 509 -35.11 3.24 -3.53
C HIS A 509 -36.21 4.13 -2.98
N HIS A 510 -36.31 4.25 -1.64
CA HIS A 510 -37.34 5.03 -0.94
C HIS A 510 -38.77 4.79 -1.49
N GLY A 511 -39.11 3.52 -1.75
CA GLY A 511 -40.41 3.10 -2.29
C GLY A 511 -40.57 3.18 -3.82
N THR A 512 -39.60 3.75 -4.55
CA THR A 512 -39.59 3.83 -6.02
C THR A 512 -38.75 2.70 -6.62
N CYS A 513 -39.30 1.95 -7.59
CA CYS A 513 -38.53 0.95 -8.32
C CYS A 513 -37.58 1.65 -9.33
N THR A 514 -36.29 1.65 -9.02
CA THR A 514 -35.25 2.46 -9.67
C THR A 514 -34.33 1.56 -10.50
N PRO A 515 -34.02 1.93 -11.77
CA PRO A 515 -33.07 1.15 -12.58
C PRO A 515 -31.65 1.21 -12.01
N MET A 516 -30.95 0.09 -12.08
CA MET A 516 -29.50 0.06 -11.85
C MET A 516 -28.76 0.64 -13.07
N GLU A 517 -27.73 1.44 -12.84
CA GLU A 517 -26.87 1.96 -13.91
C GLU A 517 -25.90 0.87 -14.36
N LYS A 518 -26.07 0.35 -15.58
CA LYS A 518 -25.21 -0.68 -16.16
C LYS A 518 -23.93 -0.05 -16.74
N LEU A 519 -22.79 -0.39 -16.18
CA LEU A 519 -21.46 0.13 -16.55
C LEU A 519 -20.66 -0.94 -17.27
N GLU A 520 -20.14 -0.63 -18.46
CA GLU A 520 -19.52 -1.63 -19.35
C GLU A 520 -18.11 -1.24 -19.84
N ARG A 521 -17.26 -2.26 -19.99
CA ARG A 521 -15.98 -2.20 -20.69
C ARG A 521 -15.89 -3.38 -21.65
N LYS A 522 -15.48 -3.13 -22.90
CA LYS A 522 -15.17 -4.18 -23.87
C LYS A 522 -13.67 -4.20 -24.07
N ASN A 523 -13.04 -5.34 -23.83
CA ASN A 523 -11.61 -5.53 -24.06
C ASN A 523 -11.38 -6.53 -25.17
N ALA A 524 -10.37 -6.25 -25.99
CA ALA A 524 -10.00 -7.06 -27.13
C ALA A 524 -8.50 -6.94 -27.40
N TRP A 525 -7.86 -8.06 -27.69
CA TRP A 525 -6.42 -8.12 -27.92
C TRP A 525 -6.09 -8.97 -29.16
N LYS A 526 -4.84 -8.85 -29.58
CA LYS A 526 -4.17 -9.69 -30.59
C LYS A 526 -2.81 -10.09 -30.01
N PRO A 527 -2.21 -11.21 -30.43
CA PRO A 527 -0.85 -11.53 -30.03
C PRO A 527 0.12 -10.42 -30.48
N THR A 528 1.20 -10.27 -29.73
CA THR A 528 2.25 -9.27 -29.90
C THR A 528 3.61 -9.96 -29.92
N LEU A 529 4.72 -9.22 -29.80
CA LEU A 529 6.02 -9.84 -29.63
C LEU A 529 6.19 -10.36 -28.20
N ALA A 530 5.79 -9.57 -27.19
CA ALA A 530 5.95 -9.97 -25.80
C ALA A 530 4.83 -10.85 -25.23
N ASP A 531 3.58 -10.71 -25.65
CA ASP A 531 2.50 -11.62 -25.27
C ASP A 531 2.02 -12.42 -26.49
N SER A 532 2.23 -13.74 -26.45
CA SER A 532 1.84 -14.69 -27.49
C SER A 532 0.37 -15.09 -27.42
N THR A 533 -0.42 -14.58 -26.48
CA THR A 533 -1.82 -15.00 -26.30
C THR A 533 -2.66 -14.72 -27.56
N ALA A 534 -3.25 -15.77 -28.10
CA ALA A 534 -4.05 -15.72 -29.32
C ALA A 534 -5.23 -14.75 -29.19
N ALA A 535 -5.57 -14.10 -30.30
CA ALA A 535 -6.52 -12.99 -30.32
C ALA A 535 -7.88 -13.37 -29.70
N GLY A 536 -8.42 -12.47 -28.88
CA GLY A 536 -9.63 -12.71 -28.11
C GLY A 536 -10.24 -11.43 -27.57
N SER A 537 -11.43 -11.55 -26.98
CA SER A 537 -12.16 -10.43 -26.41
C SER A 537 -13.16 -10.88 -25.34
N TYR A 538 -13.61 -9.94 -24.52
CA TYR A 538 -14.76 -10.10 -23.63
C TYR A 538 -15.35 -8.74 -23.25
N ARG A 539 -16.50 -8.77 -22.59
CA ARG A 539 -17.13 -7.61 -21.95
C ARG A 539 -17.14 -7.77 -20.44
N MET A 540 -16.60 -6.78 -19.73
CA MET A 540 -16.88 -6.58 -18.30
C MET A 540 -18.14 -5.73 -18.15
N GLN A 541 -18.99 -6.10 -17.20
CA GLN A 541 -20.22 -5.40 -16.85
C GLN A 541 -20.36 -5.37 -15.33
N VAL A 542 -20.73 -4.22 -14.76
CA VAL A 542 -21.15 -4.09 -13.37
C VAL A 542 -22.38 -3.20 -13.27
N PHE A 543 -23.10 -3.28 -12.17
CA PHE A 543 -24.24 -2.41 -11.88
C PHE A 543 -23.94 -1.45 -10.73
N ARG A 544 -24.27 -0.18 -10.92
CA ARG A 544 -24.18 0.89 -9.93
C ARG A 544 -25.58 1.30 -9.47
N THR A 545 -25.73 1.51 -8.17
CA THR A 545 -26.95 1.95 -7.50
C THR A 545 -26.68 3.26 -6.76
N LYS A 546 -27.72 3.84 -6.13
CA LYS A 546 -27.59 4.94 -5.18
C LYS A 546 -26.82 4.55 -3.90
N TYR A 547 -26.72 3.25 -3.58
CA TYR A 547 -25.95 2.70 -2.47
C TYR A 547 -24.64 2.02 -2.94
N GLY A 548 -24.04 2.49 -4.03
CA GLY A 548 -22.77 1.97 -4.54
C GLY A 548 -22.88 0.79 -5.52
N VAL A 549 -21.82 0.00 -5.65
CA VAL A 549 -21.65 -1.00 -6.73
C VAL A 549 -22.11 -2.39 -6.27
N VAL A 550 -22.87 -3.10 -7.12
CA VAL A 550 -23.34 -4.47 -6.85
C VAL A 550 -22.15 -5.43 -6.78
N THR A 551 -22.04 -6.16 -5.66
CA THR A 551 -21.00 -7.17 -5.42
C THR A 551 -21.57 -8.59 -5.47
N HIS A 552 -22.80 -8.79 -4.99
CA HIS A 552 -23.47 -10.08 -4.92
C HIS A 552 -24.98 -9.96 -5.15
N ARG A 553 -25.61 -11.06 -5.55
CA ARG A 553 -27.06 -11.28 -5.48
C ARG A 553 -27.37 -12.31 -4.40
N ALA A 554 -28.48 -12.16 -3.71
CA ALA A 554 -28.89 -13.09 -2.67
C ALA A 554 -30.40 -13.14 -2.52
N SER A 555 -30.88 -13.90 -1.54
CA SER A 555 -32.21 -13.69 -0.97
C SER A 555 -32.08 -13.30 0.51
N VAL A 556 -32.99 -12.48 1.02
CA VAL A 556 -33.11 -12.08 2.43
C VAL A 556 -34.58 -12.13 2.80
N ASP A 557 -34.94 -12.86 3.86
CA ASP A 557 -36.34 -13.10 4.25
C ASP A 557 -37.18 -13.71 3.10
N GLY A 558 -36.55 -14.51 2.24
CA GLY A 558 -37.14 -15.08 1.02
C GLY A 558 -37.26 -14.13 -0.18
N LYS A 559 -36.90 -12.84 -0.04
CA LYS A 559 -36.95 -11.84 -1.11
C LYS A 559 -35.62 -11.73 -1.87
N PRO A 560 -35.60 -11.62 -3.21
CA PRO A 560 -34.38 -11.33 -3.95
C PRO A 560 -33.79 -9.95 -3.60
N VAL A 561 -32.49 -9.92 -3.32
CA VAL A 561 -31.72 -8.69 -3.06
C VAL A 561 -30.45 -8.63 -3.91
N ALA A 562 -29.90 -7.44 -4.09
CA ALA A 562 -28.50 -7.26 -4.41
C ALA A 562 -27.76 -6.68 -3.18
N TYR A 563 -26.61 -7.26 -2.85
CA TYR A 563 -25.66 -6.63 -1.95
C TYR A 563 -24.80 -5.65 -2.75
N VAL A 564 -24.69 -4.42 -2.25
CA VAL A 564 -23.98 -3.31 -2.86
C VAL A 564 -22.97 -2.73 -1.87
N SER A 565 -21.76 -2.46 -2.34
CA SER A 565 -20.68 -1.91 -1.54
C SER A 565 -20.69 -0.37 -1.64
N LEU A 566 -20.94 0.29 -0.51
CA LEU A 566 -20.91 1.74 -0.36
C LEU A 566 -19.62 2.15 0.35
N ARG A 567 -18.61 2.55 -0.43
CA ARG A 567 -17.34 3.09 0.08
C ARG A 567 -17.40 4.61 0.11
N SER A 568 -17.03 5.23 1.23
CA SER A 568 -17.11 6.70 1.39
C SER A 568 -16.24 7.47 0.39
N THR A 569 -15.07 6.91 0.01
CA THR A 569 -14.17 7.46 -1.01
C THR A 569 -14.54 7.10 -2.45
N TYR A 570 -15.68 6.44 -2.72
CA TYR A 570 -16.14 6.26 -4.10
C TYR A 570 -16.57 7.61 -4.68
N ARG A 571 -16.12 7.94 -5.90
CA ARG A 571 -16.18 9.29 -6.50
C ARG A 571 -15.44 10.41 -5.74
N HIS A 572 -14.57 10.09 -4.78
CA HIS A 572 -13.74 11.06 -4.03
C HIS A 572 -12.27 10.59 -3.94
N GLU A 573 -11.77 10.02 -5.04
CA GLU A 573 -10.45 9.36 -5.08
C GLU A 573 -9.30 10.37 -4.95
N ALA A 574 -9.45 11.51 -5.64
CA ALA A 574 -8.42 12.52 -5.70
C ALA A 574 -8.53 13.57 -4.59
N ASP A 575 -9.57 13.59 -3.76
CA ASP A 575 -9.77 14.60 -2.71
C ASP A 575 -8.61 14.73 -1.71
N SER A 576 -7.92 13.62 -1.45
CA SER A 576 -6.69 13.59 -0.64
C SER A 576 -5.55 14.47 -1.19
N ILE A 577 -5.65 14.95 -2.44
CA ILE A 577 -4.74 15.94 -3.05
C ILE A 577 -4.60 17.21 -2.19
N ILE A 578 -5.65 17.61 -1.46
CA ILE A 578 -5.64 18.79 -0.60
C ILE A 578 -4.71 18.59 0.59
N GLY A 579 -4.79 17.43 1.27
CA GLY A 579 -3.86 17.07 2.34
C GLY A 579 -2.41 16.98 1.84
N PHE A 580 -2.17 16.36 0.68
CA PHE A 580 -0.84 16.30 0.08
C PHE A 580 -0.29 17.68 -0.29
N GLN A 581 -1.11 18.57 -0.87
CA GLN A 581 -0.74 19.96 -1.14
C GLN A 581 -0.30 20.67 0.14
N MET A 582 -1.06 20.49 1.23
CA MET A 582 -0.79 21.11 2.53
C MET A 582 0.50 20.56 3.17
N LEU A 583 0.79 19.27 3.03
CA LEU A 583 2.04 18.65 3.50
C LEU A 583 3.29 19.10 2.71
N ASN A 584 3.13 19.60 1.48
CA ASN A 584 4.24 20.09 0.64
C ASN A 584 4.46 21.60 0.73
N ASP A 585 3.52 22.32 1.36
CA ASP A 585 3.47 23.77 1.48
C ASP A 585 4.21 24.23 2.75
N PRO A 586 5.47 24.70 2.65
CA PRO A 586 6.23 25.15 3.81
C PRO A 586 5.60 26.40 4.45
N SER A 587 4.72 27.14 3.78
CA SER A 587 4.03 28.28 4.40
C SER A 587 2.92 27.82 5.35
N TYR A 588 2.42 26.59 5.18
CA TYR A 588 1.34 25.99 5.95
C TYR A 588 1.85 25.15 7.15
N VAL A 589 2.67 24.12 6.92
CA VAL A 589 3.17 23.25 8.01
C VAL A 589 4.32 23.92 8.76
N LYS A 590 4.21 23.91 10.10
CA LYS A 590 5.10 24.58 11.06
C LYS A 590 5.24 23.83 12.39
N ASP A 591 4.35 22.88 12.64
CA ASP A 591 4.19 22.19 13.92
C ASP A 591 3.29 20.96 13.75
N ALA A 592 3.21 20.13 14.79
CA ALA A 592 2.27 19.02 14.87
C ALA A 592 0.79 19.42 14.64
N SER A 593 0.39 20.65 14.98
CA SER A 593 -1.01 21.11 14.88
C SER A 593 -1.44 21.36 13.42
N THR A 594 -0.56 21.97 12.65
CA THR A 594 -0.70 22.25 11.21
C THR A 594 -0.52 20.96 10.40
N PHE A 595 0.40 20.08 10.78
CA PHE A 595 0.48 18.73 10.23
C PHE A 595 -0.84 17.95 10.38
N LYS A 596 -1.43 17.87 11.59
CA LYS A 596 -2.69 17.14 11.80
C LYS A 596 -3.85 17.72 10.98
N LYS A 597 -3.86 19.04 10.75
CA LYS A 597 -4.84 19.70 9.85
C LYS A 597 -4.61 19.37 8.37
N ALA A 598 -3.38 19.10 7.94
CA ALA A 598 -3.12 18.56 6.61
C ALA A 598 -3.59 17.10 6.50
N ALA A 599 -3.29 16.25 7.49
CA ALA A 599 -3.76 14.86 7.53
C ALA A 599 -5.30 14.72 7.63
N GLN A 600 -6.00 15.71 8.21
CA GLN A 600 -7.46 15.81 8.19
C GLN A 600 -8.04 15.98 6.76
N ASN A 601 -7.26 16.46 5.81
CA ASN A 601 -7.67 16.63 4.40
C ASN A 601 -7.25 15.43 3.53
N ILE A 602 -7.18 14.24 4.14
CA ILE A 602 -6.90 12.95 3.47
C ILE A 602 -8.08 12.02 3.73
N SER A 603 -8.81 11.69 2.66
CA SER A 603 -10.05 10.90 2.67
C SER A 603 -9.81 9.38 2.82
N TYR A 604 -8.58 8.92 2.58
CA TYR A 604 -8.21 7.50 2.67
C TYR A 604 -7.84 7.06 4.10
N ALA A 605 -8.07 5.76 4.39
CA ALA A 605 -7.84 5.13 5.69
C ALA A 605 -6.35 4.88 5.99
N PHE A 606 -5.69 5.89 6.56
CA PHE A 606 -4.25 5.88 6.86
C PHE A 606 -3.93 6.41 8.26
N ASN A 607 -2.90 5.85 8.87
CA ASN A 607 -2.27 6.30 10.10
C ASN A 607 -1.11 7.23 9.71
N TRP A 608 -1.21 8.53 9.95
CA TRP A 608 -0.17 9.50 9.60
C TRP A 608 0.74 9.83 10.78
N PHE A 609 2.03 9.95 10.52
CA PHE A 609 3.08 10.22 11.50
C PHE A 609 3.91 11.44 11.11
N TYR A 610 4.42 12.17 12.10
CA TYR A 610 5.19 13.40 11.94
C TYR A 610 6.35 13.47 12.95
N ALA A 611 7.46 14.07 12.52
CA ALA A 611 8.55 14.50 13.39
C ALA A 611 9.14 15.85 12.92
N ASP A 612 9.35 16.79 13.85
CA ASP A 612 10.25 17.95 13.70
C ASP A 612 11.32 17.94 14.81
N SER A 613 12.06 19.04 15.03
CA SER A 613 13.11 19.12 16.06
C SER A 613 12.60 19.20 17.50
N ARG A 614 11.28 19.14 17.72
CA ARG A 614 10.61 19.31 19.03
C ARG A 614 9.56 18.21 19.24
N ASP A 615 8.73 18.00 18.22
CA ASP A 615 7.47 17.28 18.34
C ASP A 615 7.45 15.99 17.51
N THR A 616 6.89 14.92 18.08
CA THR A 616 6.32 13.78 17.34
C THR A 616 4.79 13.87 17.37
N ALA A 617 4.13 13.48 16.28
CA ALA A 617 2.67 13.47 16.25
C ALA A 617 2.08 12.35 15.39
N TYR A 618 0.84 12.01 15.72
CA TYR A 618 0.06 10.94 15.09
C TYR A 618 -1.37 11.41 14.80
N TYR A 619 -1.94 11.00 13.66
CA TYR A 619 -3.35 11.21 13.29
C TYR A 619 -3.87 10.13 12.33
N ASN A 620 -4.99 9.48 12.66
CA ASN A 620 -5.70 8.57 11.75
C ASN A 620 -6.62 9.36 10.79
N SER A 621 -6.33 9.33 9.49
CA SER A 621 -7.17 9.90 8.44
C SER A 621 -8.19 8.90 7.90
N GLY A 622 -9.24 9.43 7.26
CA GLY A 622 -10.27 8.66 6.59
C GLY A 622 -11.59 9.41 6.50
N ALA A 623 -12.32 9.21 5.41
CA ALA A 623 -13.74 9.53 5.33
C ALA A 623 -14.51 8.45 6.11
N ASN A 624 -14.54 8.61 7.43
CA ASN A 624 -15.21 7.72 8.38
C ASN A 624 -16.71 8.09 8.48
N PRO A 625 -17.65 7.34 7.87
CA PRO A 625 -19.05 7.74 7.80
C PRO A 625 -19.75 7.65 9.16
N GLU A 626 -20.56 8.65 9.49
CA GLU A 626 -21.44 8.60 10.65
C GLU A 626 -22.64 7.66 10.39
N ARG A 627 -22.64 6.53 11.07
CA ARG A 627 -23.63 5.44 10.92
C ARG A 627 -24.84 5.64 11.83
N ALA A 628 -25.99 5.07 11.44
CA ALA A 628 -27.18 5.02 12.29
C ALA A 628 -26.90 4.19 13.57
N LYS A 629 -27.32 4.69 14.74
CA LYS A 629 -26.88 4.17 16.07
C LYS A 629 -27.13 2.69 16.33
N ASP A 630 -28.14 2.11 15.68
CA ASP A 630 -28.59 0.74 15.94
C ASP A 630 -28.00 -0.27 14.93
N ILE A 631 -27.18 0.11 13.94
CA ILE A 631 -26.62 -0.84 12.96
C ILE A 631 -25.34 -1.50 13.46
N ASP A 632 -25.17 -2.79 13.15
CA ASP A 632 -23.92 -3.52 13.38
C ASP A 632 -23.05 -3.44 12.10
N PRO A 633 -21.91 -2.72 12.10
CA PRO A 633 -21.11 -2.51 10.89
C PRO A 633 -20.40 -3.77 10.39
N ALA A 634 -20.34 -4.86 11.17
CA ALA A 634 -19.72 -6.11 10.73
C ALA A 634 -20.67 -7.01 9.91
N LEU A 635 -21.93 -6.59 9.67
CA LEU A 635 -22.96 -7.38 8.99
C LEU A 635 -23.74 -6.51 7.98
N PRO A 636 -24.30 -7.08 6.89
CA PRO A 636 -24.93 -6.28 5.83
C PRO A 636 -26.18 -5.55 6.33
N VAL A 637 -26.49 -4.40 5.76
CA VAL A 637 -27.52 -3.47 6.25
C VAL A 637 -28.67 -3.34 5.23
N LYS A 638 -29.93 -3.38 5.68
CA LYS A 638 -31.12 -3.20 4.82
C LYS A 638 -31.14 -1.76 4.29
N ALA A 639 -31.20 -1.60 2.96
CA ALA A 639 -31.22 -0.29 2.29
C ALA A 639 -32.55 0.46 2.54
N GLN A 640 -32.61 1.15 3.68
CA GLN A 640 -33.76 1.91 4.16
C GLN A 640 -33.28 3.19 4.84
N GLN A 641 -34.06 4.26 4.74
CA GLN A 641 -33.71 5.59 5.26
C GLN A 641 -33.41 5.64 6.77
N ALA A 642 -33.89 4.68 7.55
CA ALA A 642 -33.58 4.55 8.98
C ALA A 642 -32.17 3.98 9.28
N TYR A 643 -31.49 3.42 8.28
CA TYR A 643 -30.20 2.74 8.39
C TYR A 643 -29.13 3.27 7.41
N GLU A 644 -29.46 4.33 6.66
CA GLU A 644 -28.49 5.10 5.86
C GLU A 644 -27.43 5.78 6.76
N TRP A 645 -26.29 6.14 6.17
CA TRP A 645 -25.36 7.07 6.80
C TRP A 645 -26.05 8.42 7.07
N ARG A 646 -25.69 9.10 8.16
CA ARG A 646 -26.30 10.40 8.48
C ARG A 646 -25.99 11.40 7.37
N ASP A 647 -27.00 12.17 6.96
CA ASP A 647 -26.89 13.21 5.95
C ASP A 647 -26.39 12.70 4.58
N PHE A 648 -26.71 11.46 4.21
CA PHE A 648 -26.29 10.82 2.96
C PHE A 648 -26.94 11.43 1.70
N ASP A 649 -26.10 11.89 0.77
CA ASP A 649 -26.45 12.27 -0.59
C ASP A 649 -25.89 11.23 -1.60
N PRO A 650 -26.76 10.40 -2.22
CA PRO A 650 -26.36 9.40 -3.20
C PRO A 650 -26.15 9.94 -4.63
N GLU A 651 -26.34 11.24 -4.91
CA GLU A 651 -25.89 11.84 -6.16
C GLU A 651 -24.38 12.09 -6.14
N ASN A 652 -23.87 12.70 -5.07
CA ASN A 652 -22.46 13.03 -4.90
C ASN A 652 -21.67 11.98 -4.10
N ASN A 653 -22.34 10.99 -3.49
CA ASN A 653 -21.73 10.02 -2.56
C ASN A 653 -21.05 10.72 -1.37
N THR A 654 -21.78 11.60 -0.70
CA THR A 654 -21.30 12.30 0.51
C THR A 654 -22.21 11.99 1.69
N SER A 655 -21.67 12.00 2.90
CA SER A 655 -22.42 11.88 4.16
C SER A 655 -21.73 12.69 5.25
N ALA A 656 -22.34 12.78 6.44
CA ALA A 656 -21.61 13.21 7.62
C ALA A 656 -20.43 12.27 7.92
N GLN A 657 -19.29 12.85 8.29
CA GLN A 657 -18.08 12.15 8.69
C GLN A 657 -17.81 12.42 10.17
N THR A 658 -17.20 11.46 10.89
CA THR A 658 -16.83 11.67 12.31
C THR A 658 -15.96 12.92 12.47
N PRO A 659 -16.23 13.79 13.47
CA PRO A 659 -15.46 15.01 13.64
C PRO A 659 -14.00 14.70 14.00
N ALA A 660 -13.08 15.57 13.57
CA ALA A 660 -11.63 15.37 13.70
C ALA A 660 -11.08 15.26 15.14
N ALA A 661 -11.92 15.29 16.18
CA ALA A 661 -11.57 14.97 17.56
C ALA A 661 -11.81 13.49 17.92
N GLU A 662 -12.71 12.80 17.22
CA GLU A 662 -13.01 11.37 17.39
C GLU A 662 -12.04 10.47 16.59
N HIS A 663 -11.24 11.07 15.71
CA HIS A 663 -10.12 10.40 15.04
C HIS A 663 -8.95 10.19 16.00
N PRO A 664 -8.41 8.96 16.13
CA PRO A 664 -7.22 8.66 16.92
C PRO A 664 -6.05 9.58 16.60
N GLN A 665 -5.56 10.28 17.62
CA GLN A 665 -4.46 11.22 17.49
C GLN A 665 -3.77 11.48 18.83
N SER A 666 -2.47 11.80 18.80
CA SER A 666 -1.76 12.40 19.94
C SER A 666 -0.53 13.17 19.45
N VAL A 667 0.17 13.82 20.39
CA VAL A 667 1.42 14.57 20.17
C VAL A 667 2.32 14.29 21.38
N ASN A 668 3.61 14.01 21.14
CA ASN A 668 4.62 13.78 22.18
C ASN A 668 4.27 12.68 23.20
N GLN A 669 3.62 11.60 22.73
CA GLN A 669 3.69 10.31 23.43
C GLN A 669 5.16 9.85 23.49
N ASP A 670 5.54 9.14 24.56
CA ASP A 670 6.93 8.74 24.81
C ASP A 670 7.60 8.08 23.60
N TYR A 671 6.89 7.13 22.98
CA TYR A 671 7.19 6.56 21.67
C TYR A 671 5.89 6.31 20.87
N TYR A 672 6.04 5.99 19.59
CA TYR A 672 5.01 5.42 18.73
C TYR A 672 5.59 4.22 17.97
N ILE A 673 4.81 3.14 17.87
CA ILE A 673 5.00 2.13 16.83
C ILE A 673 3.74 2.01 15.98
N SER A 674 3.92 1.67 14.71
CA SER A 674 2.85 1.11 13.89
C SER A 674 3.41 0.09 12.92
N TRP A 675 2.68 -1.02 12.72
CA TRP A 675 2.86 -1.94 11.60
C TRP A 675 1.52 -2.40 11.02
N ASN A 676 0.61 -1.43 10.84
CA ASN A 676 -0.81 -1.63 10.48
C ASN A 676 -1.65 -2.28 11.61
N ASN A 677 -1.16 -2.21 12.84
CA ASN A 677 -1.87 -2.63 14.05
C ASN A 677 -2.95 -1.61 14.48
N LYS A 678 -3.65 -1.94 15.57
CA LYS A 678 -4.74 -1.16 16.14
C LYS A 678 -4.31 0.28 16.44
N GLN A 679 -5.19 1.24 16.20
CA GLN A 679 -4.89 2.67 16.36
C GLN A 679 -4.79 3.06 17.83
N ALA A 680 -5.85 2.77 18.59
CA ALA A 680 -6.02 3.19 19.97
C ALA A 680 -7.06 2.30 20.67
N LYS A 681 -7.31 2.60 21.95
CA LYS A 681 -8.35 1.94 22.73
C LYS A 681 -9.74 2.27 22.18
N ASP A 682 -10.63 1.27 22.15
CA ASP A 682 -12.03 1.35 21.71
C ASP A 682 -12.28 1.67 20.22
N PHE A 683 -11.20 1.82 19.44
CA PHE A 683 -11.27 1.98 18.00
C PHE A 683 -11.33 0.61 17.31
N SER A 684 -12.49 0.27 16.72
CA SER A 684 -12.73 -1.07 16.15
C SER A 684 -12.26 -1.19 14.69
N THR A 685 -11.86 -2.41 14.29
CA THR A 685 -11.42 -2.71 12.92
C THR A 685 -12.45 -3.50 12.10
N ALA A 686 -12.42 -3.33 10.78
CA ALA A 686 -13.19 -4.13 9.83
C ALA A 686 -12.72 -5.60 9.74
N GLY A 687 -11.43 -5.86 9.95
CA GLY A 687 -10.82 -7.18 9.80
C GLY A 687 -10.87 -8.05 11.06
N PHE A 688 -10.53 -9.33 10.90
CA PHE A 688 -10.49 -10.32 11.99
C PHE A 688 -9.10 -10.41 12.69
N GLY A 689 -8.03 -9.90 12.05
CA GLY A 689 -6.64 -10.17 12.45
C GLY A 689 -5.99 -9.27 13.51
N LEU A 690 -6.72 -8.32 14.12
CA LEU A 690 -6.17 -7.49 15.20
C LEU A 690 -6.51 -8.08 16.57
N SER A 691 -5.72 -9.08 16.99
CA SER A 691 -5.86 -9.79 18.26
C SER A 691 -4.54 -9.78 19.06
N ALA A 692 -4.44 -10.60 20.12
CA ALA A 692 -3.36 -10.61 21.11
C ALA A 692 -1.94 -10.87 20.59
N VAL A 693 -1.81 -11.38 19.35
CA VAL A 693 -0.53 -11.47 18.65
C VAL A 693 -0.71 -10.85 17.26
N HIS A 694 0.16 -9.92 16.91
CA HIS A 694 0.19 -9.22 15.63
C HIS A 694 1.62 -8.74 15.32
N ARG A 695 2.03 -8.61 14.05
CA ARG A 695 3.42 -8.24 13.71
C ARG A 695 3.94 -6.92 14.33
N GLY A 696 3.04 -6.06 14.80
CA GLY A 696 3.40 -4.87 15.58
C GLY A 696 4.17 -5.18 16.87
N ASP A 697 3.95 -6.35 17.48
CA ASP A 697 4.61 -6.79 18.73
C ASP A 697 6.14 -6.88 18.57
N LEU A 698 6.59 -7.26 17.36
CA LEU A 698 8.00 -7.31 16.99
C LEU A 698 8.68 -5.93 17.11
N LEU A 699 7.91 -4.84 16.93
CA LEU A 699 8.38 -3.47 17.10
C LEU A 699 8.14 -2.95 18.51
N ASP A 700 6.94 -3.13 19.07
CA ASP A 700 6.56 -2.54 20.37
C ASP A 700 7.53 -2.93 21.48
N GLY A 701 7.78 -4.22 21.69
CA GLY A 701 8.68 -4.70 22.74
C GLY A 701 10.12 -4.18 22.60
N ARG A 702 10.57 -3.90 21.37
CA ARG A 702 11.92 -3.36 21.09
C ARG A 702 11.98 -1.85 21.29
N VAL A 703 11.02 -1.10 20.75
CA VAL A 703 10.98 0.38 20.83
C VAL A 703 10.64 0.85 22.23
N LYS A 704 9.70 0.18 22.90
CA LYS A 704 9.37 0.41 24.31
C LYS A 704 10.60 0.27 25.19
N LYS A 705 11.32 -0.85 25.07
CA LYS A 705 12.55 -1.10 25.83
C LYS A 705 13.61 -0.01 25.57
N LEU A 706 13.88 0.34 24.31
CA LEU A 706 14.80 1.43 23.96
C LEU A 706 14.39 2.77 24.57
N THR A 707 13.08 3.04 24.66
CA THR A 707 12.53 4.26 25.26
C THR A 707 12.63 4.25 26.79
N GLU A 708 12.44 3.09 27.43
CA GLU A 708 12.62 2.88 28.88
C GLU A 708 14.11 2.94 29.30
N GLU A 709 15.04 2.47 28.46
CA GLU A 709 16.49 2.60 28.68
C GLU A 709 17.01 4.01 28.39
N GLY A 710 16.40 4.71 27.42
CA GLY A 710 16.73 6.09 27.05
C GLY A 710 18.04 6.22 26.24
N GLY A 711 18.33 7.45 25.79
CA GLY A 711 19.49 7.71 24.92
C GLY A 711 19.32 7.17 23.49
N VAL A 712 18.08 7.05 23.00
CA VAL A 712 17.78 6.53 21.65
C VAL A 712 18.46 7.37 20.56
N THR A 713 19.06 6.71 19.57
CA THR A 713 19.65 7.35 18.38
C THR A 713 18.96 6.86 17.11
N ARG A 714 19.25 7.51 15.98
CA ARG A 714 18.78 7.03 14.67
C ARG A 714 19.27 5.61 14.38
N ALA A 715 20.52 5.27 14.74
CA ALA A 715 21.04 3.93 14.62
C ALA A 715 20.28 2.91 15.50
N SER A 716 20.05 3.18 16.80
CA SER A 716 19.38 2.19 17.66
C SER A 716 17.91 1.97 17.31
N LEU A 717 17.18 3.02 16.87
CA LEU A 717 15.82 2.85 16.36
C LEU A 717 15.79 2.10 15.01
N THR A 718 16.79 2.33 14.15
CA THR A 718 16.97 1.56 12.90
C THR A 718 17.35 0.10 13.18
N GLN A 719 18.10 -0.18 14.25
CA GLN A 719 18.41 -1.54 14.69
C GLN A 719 17.16 -2.28 15.15
N ALA A 720 16.30 -1.66 15.98
CA ALA A 720 15.03 -2.26 16.40
C ALA A 720 14.13 -2.65 15.20
N MET A 721 14.02 -1.76 14.20
CA MET A 721 13.32 -2.05 12.95
C MET A 721 13.97 -3.20 12.17
N SER A 722 15.30 -3.17 12.02
CA SER A 722 16.04 -4.16 11.23
C SER A 722 16.02 -5.56 11.84
N GLU A 723 16.05 -5.63 13.18
CA GLU A 723 15.94 -6.88 13.92
C GLU A 723 14.53 -7.48 13.77
N ALA A 724 13.49 -6.67 13.97
CA ALA A 724 12.09 -7.08 13.77
C ALA A 724 11.82 -7.53 12.33
N ALA A 725 12.46 -6.88 11.33
CA ALA A 725 12.35 -7.24 9.92
C ALA A 725 12.90 -8.64 9.58
N VAL A 726 13.72 -9.26 10.44
CA VAL A 726 14.28 -10.60 10.20
C VAL A 726 13.78 -11.66 11.19
N THR A 727 12.80 -11.33 12.05
CA THR A 727 12.20 -12.24 13.04
C THR A 727 10.92 -12.92 12.54
N ASP A 728 10.73 -14.20 12.88
CA ASP A 728 9.48 -14.93 12.66
C ASP A 728 8.49 -14.66 13.81
N LEU A 729 7.30 -14.13 13.48
CA LEU A 729 6.29 -13.75 14.48
C LEU A 729 5.85 -14.94 15.35
N ARG A 730 5.67 -16.11 14.73
CA ARG A 730 5.25 -17.35 15.42
C ARG A 730 6.36 -17.83 16.33
N GLY A 731 7.61 -17.71 15.88
CA GLY A 731 8.81 -18.05 16.64
C GLY A 731 9.07 -17.13 17.84
N GLU A 732 8.74 -15.84 17.78
CA GLU A 732 8.94 -14.92 18.90
C GLU A 732 7.77 -14.96 19.90
N GLN A 733 6.53 -14.84 19.42
CA GLN A 733 5.35 -14.59 20.27
C GLN A 733 4.59 -15.87 20.68
N VAL A 734 4.38 -16.84 19.78
CA VAL A 734 3.52 -18.02 20.04
C VAL A 734 4.30 -19.27 20.49
N LEU A 735 5.51 -19.46 19.96
CA LEU A 735 6.42 -20.53 20.37
C LEU A 735 6.74 -20.59 21.88
N PRO A 736 6.81 -19.47 22.65
CA PRO A 736 6.87 -19.51 24.11
C PRO A 736 5.79 -20.40 24.75
N GLU A 737 4.55 -20.32 24.28
CA GLU A 737 3.39 -21.01 24.88
C GLU A 737 3.29 -22.44 24.37
N LEU A 738 3.52 -22.67 23.08
CA LEU A 738 3.69 -24.02 22.51
C LEU A 738 4.75 -24.82 23.29
N LEU A 739 5.88 -24.20 23.62
CA LEU A 739 6.94 -24.82 24.43
C LEU A 739 6.49 -25.13 25.86
N LYS A 740 5.73 -24.25 26.53
CA LYS A 740 5.16 -24.54 27.86
C LYS A 740 4.22 -25.74 27.82
N VAL A 741 3.35 -25.86 26.80
CA VAL A 741 2.43 -27.00 26.66
C VAL A 741 3.19 -28.30 26.44
N VAL A 742 4.10 -28.39 25.46
CA VAL A 742 4.81 -29.66 25.19
C VAL A 742 5.77 -30.07 26.32
N ARG A 743 6.25 -29.11 27.12
CA ARG A 743 7.10 -29.34 28.31
C ARG A 743 6.31 -29.56 29.61
N SER A 744 4.98 -29.59 29.61
CA SER A 744 4.18 -29.86 30.82
C SER A 744 4.50 -31.22 31.45
N GLU A 745 4.89 -32.19 30.62
CA GLU A 745 5.50 -33.46 31.03
C GLU A 745 6.78 -33.77 30.22
N PRO A 746 7.70 -34.60 30.74
CA PRO A 746 8.90 -35.02 30.01
C PRO A 746 8.59 -35.61 28.62
N VAL A 747 9.21 -35.04 27.58
CA VAL A 747 9.14 -35.57 26.21
C VAL A 747 10.17 -36.69 26.07
N THR A 748 9.69 -37.92 25.97
CA THR A 748 10.51 -39.14 25.97
C THR A 748 10.89 -39.64 24.57
N ASP A 749 10.16 -39.23 23.53
CA ASP A 749 10.53 -39.52 22.15
C ASP A 749 11.78 -38.72 21.72
N PRO A 750 12.86 -39.36 21.22
CA PRO A 750 14.09 -38.67 20.86
C PRO A 750 13.96 -37.69 19.69
N GLN A 751 13.04 -37.92 18.76
CA GLN A 751 12.85 -37.07 17.58
C GLN A 751 12.10 -35.78 17.94
N GLN A 752 11.03 -35.89 18.72
CA GLN A 752 10.32 -34.76 19.33
C GLN A 752 11.26 -33.98 20.26
N ALA A 753 12.00 -34.66 21.14
CA ALA A 753 12.93 -34.01 22.07
C ALA A 753 14.03 -33.21 21.34
N LYS A 754 14.57 -33.75 20.24
CA LYS A 754 15.53 -33.03 19.37
C LYS A 754 14.87 -31.82 18.70
N ALA A 755 13.69 -31.97 18.11
CA ALA A 755 12.99 -30.89 17.42
C ALA A 755 12.66 -29.72 18.38
N ILE A 756 12.20 -30.04 19.59
CA ILE A 756 11.95 -29.05 20.64
C ILE A 756 13.26 -28.35 21.04
N GLN A 757 14.38 -29.06 21.19
CA GLN A 757 15.69 -28.43 21.44
C GLN A 757 16.13 -27.48 20.31
N GLN A 758 15.83 -27.81 19.04
CA GLN A 758 16.14 -26.95 17.89
C GLN A 758 15.29 -25.67 17.91
N LEU A 759 13.99 -25.78 18.25
CA LEU A 759 13.08 -24.65 18.44
C LEU A 759 13.46 -23.78 19.66
N GLU A 760 13.82 -24.39 20.80
CA GLU A 760 14.31 -23.72 22.00
C GLU A 760 15.61 -22.94 21.71
N ALA A 761 16.54 -23.52 20.95
CA ALA A 761 17.78 -22.86 20.56
C ALA A 761 17.56 -21.68 19.60
N TRP A 762 16.64 -21.82 18.65
CA TRP A 762 16.24 -20.75 17.72
C TRP A 762 15.53 -19.60 18.44
N ARG A 763 14.61 -19.91 19.35
CA ARG A 763 13.95 -18.93 20.22
C ARG A 763 14.96 -18.17 21.07
N LYS A 764 15.95 -18.86 21.65
CA LYS A 764 17.03 -18.23 22.41
C LYS A 764 17.93 -17.31 21.56
N ALA A 765 17.96 -17.52 20.24
CA ALA A 765 18.64 -16.67 19.26
C ALA A 765 17.72 -15.59 18.64
N GLY A 766 16.56 -15.30 19.24
CA GLY A 766 15.64 -14.25 18.78
C GLY A 766 14.74 -14.65 17.60
N SER A 767 14.58 -15.95 17.33
CA SER A 767 13.66 -16.49 16.32
C SER A 767 13.85 -15.90 14.89
N GLN A 768 15.09 -15.57 14.54
CA GLN A 768 15.41 -14.91 13.28
C GLN A 768 15.56 -15.89 12.09
N ARG A 769 15.16 -15.44 10.90
CA ARG A 769 15.44 -16.05 9.58
C ARG A 769 16.71 -15.43 8.96
N ASN A 770 17.78 -15.37 9.74
CA ASN A 770 19.01 -14.68 9.35
C ASN A 770 20.06 -15.63 8.75
N GLN A 771 20.80 -15.14 7.76
CA GLN A 771 21.94 -15.85 7.18
C GLN A 771 23.08 -16.03 8.19
N THR A 772 23.85 -17.12 8.09
CA THR A 772 25.05 -17.36 8.92
C THR A 772 26.16 -16.34 8.69
N ALA A 773 26.20 -15.73 7.51
CA ALA A 773 27.02 -14.58 7.15
C ALA A 773 26.37 -13.88 5.94
N ALA A 774 26.69 -12.61 5.69
CA ALA A 774 26.16 -11.88 4.54
C ALA A 774 26.42 -12.62 3.21
N GLY A 775 25.35 -13.04 2.54
CA GLY A 775 25.41 -13.78 1.26
C GLY A 775 25.71 -15.28 1.38
N SER A 776 25.70 -15.88 2.57
CA SER A 776 25.93 -17.33 2.74
C SER A 776 24.80 -18.22 2.23
N LYS A 777 23.62 -17.63 1.95
CA LYS A 777 22.38 -18.29 1.52
C LYS A 777 21.96 -19.49 2.39
N THR A 778 22.37 -19.47 3.65
CA THR A 778 22.20 -20.54 4.63
C THR A 778 21.79 -19.92 5.95
N TYR A 779 20.63 -20.28 6.50
CA TYR A 779 20.18 -19.75 7.79
C TYR A 779 20.98 -20.30 8.97
N ALA A 780 20.98 -19.55 10.07
CA ALA A 780 21.60 -19.98 11.33
C ALA A 780 20.86 -21.14 12.02
N HIS A 781 19.53 -21.22 11.86
CA HIS A 781 18.67 -22.24 12.46
C HIS A 781 17.73 -22.91 11.43
N PRO A 782 18.26 -23.48 10.33
CA PRO A 782 17.47 -23.88 9.16
C PRO A 782 16.45 -24.98 9.47
N ASP A 783 16.82 -25.93 10.34
CA ASP A 783 15.94 -27.00 10.82
C ASP A 783 14.77 -26.45 11.64
N ALA A 784 15.00 -25.47 12.53
CA ALA A 784 13.94 -24.90 13.37
C ALA A 784 12.94 -24.09 12.53
N VAL A 785 13.44 -23.32 11.55
CA VAL A 785 12.63 -22.60 10.57
C VAL A 785 11.80 -23.58 9.74
N ARG A 786 12.41 -24.65 9.19
CA ARG A 786 11.70 -25.70 8.44
C ARG A 786 10.64 -26.40 9.28
N ILE A 787 10.95 -26.71 10.54
CA ILE A 787 10.02 -27.35 11.46
C ILE A 787 8.84 -26.41 11.74
N MET A 788 9.06 -25.12 11.99
CA MET A 788 7.96 -24.15 12.18
C MET A 788 7.09 -24.02 10.92
N ASP A 789 7.69 -23.89 9.74
CA ASP A 789 6.96 -23.81 8.46
C ASP A 789 6.17 -25.09 8.13
N ALA A 790 6.67 -26.26 8.55
CA ALA A 790 5.94 -27.52 8.42
C ALA A 790 4.88 -27.73 9.51
N TRP A 791 5.10 -27.20 10.72
CA TRP A 791 4.27 -27.46 11.90
C TRP A 791 3.07 -26.52 12.01
N TRP A 792 3.25 -25.24 11.70
CA TRP A 792 2.20 -24.23 11.88
C TRP A 792 0.87 -24.55 11.16
N PRO A 793 0.82 -24.90 9.86
CA PRO A 793 -0.44 -25.28 9.23
C PRO A 793 -1.04 -26.57 9.81
N LEU A 794 -0.20 -27.52 10.27
CA LEU A 794 -0.65 -28.78 10.87
C LEU A 794 -1.22 -28.58 12.28
N LEU A 795 -0.60 -27.73 13.10
CA LEU A 795 -1.06 -27.48 14.48
C LEU A 795 -2.36 -26.67 14.48
N ILE A 796 -2.47 -25.60 13.67
CA ILE A 796 -3.71 -24.81 13.57
C ILE A 796 -4.89 -25.66 13.06
N GLU A 797 -4.65 -26.56 12.10
CA GLU A 797 -5.69 -27.50 11.66
C GLU A 797 -6.09 -28.48 12.78
N ALA A 798 -5.12 -29.12 13.45
CA ALA A 798 -5.41 -30.12 14.48
C ALA A 798 -5.99 -29.53 15.78
N GLU A 799 -5.69 -28.27 16.08
CA GLU A 799 -6.17 -27.52 17.24
C GLU A 799 -7.63 -27.12 17.06
N PHE A 800 -7.96 -26.38 16.00
CA PHE A 800 -9.28 -25.75 15.86
C PHE A 800 -10.31 -26.58 15.09
N LYS A 801 -9.90 -27.30 14.04
CA LYS A 801 -10.82 -27.99 13.11
C LYS A 801 -11.65 -29.12 13.75
N PRO A 802 -11.16 -29.90 14.74
CA PRO A 802 -12.00 -30.89 15.42
C PRO A 802 -13.16 -30.25 16.19
N GLY A 803 -12.88 -29.20 16.96
CA GLY A 803 -13.89 -28.46 17.73
C GLY A 803 -14.90 -27.75 16.81
N MET A 804 -14.41 -26.98 15.83
CA MET A 804 -15.25 -26.25 14.87
C MET A 804 -16.02 -27.17 13.92
N GLY A 805 -15.41 -28.26 13.46
CA GLY A 805 -15.85 -28.97 12.24
C GLY A 805 -15.48 -28.21 10.97
N LYS A 806 -15.45 -28.93 9.83
CA LYS A 806 -14.89 -28.43 8.56
C LYS A 806 -15.54 -27.12 8.09
N GLU A 807 -16.88 -27.03 8.06
CA GLU A 807 -17.57 -25.89 7.43
C GLU A 807 -17.33 -24.55 8.16
N LEU A 808 -17.28 -24.55 9.49
CA LEU A 808 -16.95 -23.35 10.25
C LEU A 808 -15.45 -23.01 10.15
N TYR A 809 -14.58 -24.01 10.18
CA TYR A 809 -13.14 -23.80 9.99
C TYR A 809 -12.83 -23.19 8.61
N ASP A 810 -13.41 -23.74 7.54
CA ASP A 810 -13.28 -23.21 6.17
C ASP A 810 -13.84 -21.77 6.08
N ALA A 811 -14.99 -21.50 6.71
CA ALA A 811 -15.61 -20.17 6.68
C ALA A 811 -14.82 -19.10 7.46
N LEU A 812 -14.19 -19.46 8.59
CA LEU A 812 -13.32 -18.56 9.34
C LEU A 812 -11.94 -18.41 8.69
N THR A 813 -11.39 -19.45 8.06
CA THR A 813 -10.11 -19.36 7.33
C THR A 813 -10.22 -18.53 6.04
N ALA A 814 -11.44 -18.35 5.52
CA ALA A 814 -11.74 -17.33 4.51
C ALA A 814 -11.79 -15.88 5.07
N GLN A 815 -12.13 -15.69 6.35
CA GLN A 815 -12.10 -14.36 7.00
C GLN A 815 -10.67 -13.93 7.36
N LEU A 816 -9.82 -14.88 7.73
CA LEU A 816 -8.40 -14.68 8.03
C LEU A 816 -7.64 -15.96 7.67
N GLY A 817 -6.65 -15.88 6.78
CA GLY A 817 -5.77 -17.01 6.48
C GLY A 817 -5.04 -17.50 7.74
N THR A 818 -4.67 -18.79 7.79
CA THR A 818 -4.02 -19.38 8.98
C THR A 818 -2.55 -19.02 9.12
N ASP A 819 -1.86 -18.74 8.01
CA ASP A 819 -0.42 -18.51 7.95
C ASP A 819 -0.01 -17.65 6.76
N GLU A 820 1.08 -16.93 6.93
CA GLU A 820 1.75 -16.13 5.89
C GLU A 820 3.26 -16.10 6.19
N SER A 821 3.91 -17.26 6.01
CA SER A 821 5.38 -17.36 6.03
C SER A 821 6.01 -16.83 4.73
N PRO A 822 7.30 -16.47 4.71
CA PRO A 822 7.92 -15.87 3.52
C PRO A 822 7.90 -16.75 2.26
N SER A 823 8.02 -18.07 2.44
CA SER A 823 7.88 -19.07 1.37
C SER A 823 6.44 -19.39 0.96
N ALA A 824 5.43 -18.76 1.57
CA ALA A 824 4.03 -19.20 1.46
C ALA A 824 3.40 -18.87 0.10
N GLY A 825 3.47 -19.82 -0.84
CA GLY A 825 2.59 -19.85 -2.02
C GLY A 825 1.08 -19.94 -1.70
N HIS A 826 0.71 -20.10 -0.42
CA HIS A 826 -0.66 -20.09 0.11
C HIS A 826 -1.04 -18.80 0.86
N GLY A 827 -0.12 -17.86 1.06
CA GLY A 827 -0.43 -16.53 1.61
C GLY A 827 -1.02 -15.61 0.54
N PRO A 828 -1.78 -14.56 0.90
CA PRO A 828 -2.32 -13.61 -0.08
C PRO A 828 -1.23 -12.82 -0.81
N THR A 829 -0.01 -12.80 -0.29
CA THR A 829 1.21 -12.19 -0.85
C THR A 829 1.97 -13.08 -1.83
N GLY A 830 1.79 -14.41 -1.78
CA GLY A 830 2.51 -15.39 -2.59
C GLY A 830 3.96 -15.61 -2.17
N ALA A 831 4.65 -16.54 -2.83
CA ALA A 831 6.07 -16.81 -2.60
C ALA A 831 6.96 -15.61 -3.00
N HIS A 832 8.20 -15.60 -2.49
CA HIS A 832 9.19 -14.53 -2.67
C HIS A 832 8.75 -13.15 -2.16
N ALA A 833 7.79 -13.12 -1.22
CA ALA A 833 7.29 -11.91 -0.60
C ALA A 833 8.19 -11.47 0.56
N GLY A 834 8.68 -10.22 0.50
CA GLY A 834 9.35 -9.62 1.67
C GLY A 834 8.38 -9.35 2.81
N SER A 835 7.17 -8.87 2.49
CA SER A 835 6.09 -8.69 3.47
C SER A 835 5.52 -10.04 3.90
N ALA A 836 5.56 -10.33 5.20
CA ALA A 836 5.02 -11.56 5.79
C ALA A 836 4.37 -11.29 7.15
N PHE A 837 3.78 -12.34 7.75
CA PHE A 837 3.16 -12.32 9.09
C PHE A 837 2.08 -11.22 9.29
N GLN A 838 1.37 -10.84 8.22
CA GLN A 838 0.24 -9.93 8.29
C GLN A 838 -1.08 -10.65 8.62
N TYR A 839 -1.27 -11.86 8.08
CA TYR A 839 -2.49 -12.64 8.23
C TYR A 839 -2.19 -14.04 8.76
N GLY A 840 -2.77 -14.40 9.90
CA GLY A 840 -2.55 -15.69 10.53
C GLY A 840 -3.33 -15.85 11.82
N TRP A 841 -3.52 -17.10 12.25
CA TRP A 841 -4.32 -17.44 13.44
C TRP A 841 -3.52 -17.34 14.75
N TRP A 842 -2.42 -16.58 14.76
CA TRP A 842 -1.48 -16.51 15.89
C TRP A 842 -2.11 -15.96 17.17
N GLY A 843 -2.95 -14.94 17.07
CA GLY A 843 -3.68 -14.41 18.24
C GLY A 843 -4.75 -15.38 18.78
N TYR A 844 -5.31 -16.26 17.94
CA TYR A 844 -6.27 -17.28 18.40
C TYR A 844 -5.55 -18.44 19.09
N ALA A 845 -4.46 -18.95 18.50
CA ALA A 845 -3.64 -20.02 19.06
C ALA A 845 -3.01 -19.61 20.39
N ASP A 846 -2.40 -18.43 20.49
CA ASP A 846 -1.88 -17.91 21.76
C ASP A 846 -2.97 -17.84 22.84
N LYS A 847 -4.18 -17.35 22.51
CA LYS A 847 -5.29 -17.29 23.46
C LYS A 847 -5.78 -18.66 23.94
N ASP A 848 -5.88 -19.66 23.06
CA ASP A 848 -6.30 -21.00 23.45
C ASP A 848 -5.21 -21.72 24.26
N LEU A 849 -3.95 -21.67 23.80
CA LEU A 849 -2.79 -22.20 24.51
C LEU A 849 -2.63 -21.58 25.92
N ARG A 850 -2.75 -20.25 26.05
CA ARG A 850 -2.75 -19.57 27.36
C ARG A 850 -3.92 -20.02 28.23
N ALA A 851 -5.12 -20.19 27.67
CA ALA A 851 -6.28 -20.66 28.42
C ALA A 851 -6.11 -22.10 28.92
N VAL A 852 -5.57 -23.00 28.09
CA VAL A 852 -5.23 -24.40 28.43
C VAL A 852 -4.15 -24.48 29.52
N LEU A 853 -3.17 -23.56 29.47
CA LEU A 853 -2.14 -23.39 30.51
C LEU A 853 -2.66 -22.71 31.79
N GLY A 854 -3.96 -22.38 31.87
CA GLY A 854 -4.57 -21.71 33.03
C GLY A 854 -4.13 -20.25 33.23
N GLN A 855 -3.53 -19.62 32.22
CA GLN A 855 -3.04 -18.25 32.28
C GLN A 855 -4.18 -17.21 32.10
N PRO A 856 -3.98 -15.95 32.54
CA PRO A 856 -4.86 -14.85 32.19
C PRO A 856 -4.95 -14.66 30.68
N VAL A 857 -6.18 -14.46 30.19
CA VAL A 857 -6.50 -14.12 28.80
C VAL A 857 -7.71 -13.19 28.82
N GLU A 858 -7.56 -11.99 28.26
CA GLU A 858 -8.67 -11.06 28.02
C GLU A 858 -9.25 -11.27 26.62
N GLY A 859 -10.55 -11.01 26.44
CA GLY A 859 -11.23 -11.30 25.16
C GLY A 859 -11.08 -12.75 24.72
N LYS A 860 -11.36 -13.71 25.62
CA LYS A 860 -11.21 -15.16 25.37
C LYS A 860 -12.05 -15.66 24.18
N LEU A 861 -11.58 -16.73 23.55
CA LEU A 861 -12.36 -17.50 22.58
C LEU A 861 -13.67 -18.02 23.20
N GLY A 862 -14.71 -18.18 22.38
CA GLY A 862 -16.06 -18.55 22.81
C GLY A 862 -16.24 -20.02 23.18
N ASP A 863 -15.26 -20.85 22.86
CA ASP A 863 -15.09 -22.28 23.20
C ASP A 863 -13.60 -22.54 23.46
N ALA A 864 -13.23 -23.74 23.93
CA ALA A 864 -11.84 -24.19 24.03
C ALA A 864 -11.53 -25.25 22.97
N TYR A 865 -10.37 -25.16 22.32
CA TYR A 865 -10.07 -25.93 21.10
C TYR A 865 -8.96 -26.97 21.30
N CYS A 866 -7.76 -26.56 21.70
CA CYS A 866 -6.62 -27.45 21.87
C CYS A 866 -6.92 -28.50 22.94
N GLY A 867 -6.98 -29.77 22.53
CA GLY A 867 -7.28 -30.89 23.44
C GLY A 867 -8.63 -30.78 24.17
N GLU A 868 -9.64 -30.10 23.60
CA GLU A 868 -10.90 -29.77 24.27
C GLU A 868 -10.71 -28.94 25.55
N GLY A 869 -9.66 -28.12 25.62
CA GLY A 869 -9.31 -27.31 26.79
C GLY A 869 -8.47 -28.03 27.86
N LYS A 870 -7.95 -29.23 27.58
CA LYS A 870 -7.19 -30.07 28.54
C LYS A 870 -5.70 -30.07 28.18
N LEU A 871 -4.85 -29.83 29.17
CA LEU A 871 -3.39 -29.64 28.96
C LEU A 871 -2.66 -30.89 28.46
N ASP A 872 -3.09 -32.07 28.89
CA ASP A 872 -2.60 -33.38 28.44
C ASP A 872 -2.98 -33.64 26.97
N ALA A 873 -4.27 -33.56 26.65
CA ALA A 873 -4.75 -33.78 25.29
C ALA A 873 -4.24 -32.71 24.30
N CYS A 874 -4.08 -31.45 24.74
CA CYS A 874 -3.49 -30.39 23.93
C CYS A 874 -2.00 -30.67 23.64
N ARG A 875 -1.24 -31.12 24.65
CA ARG A 875 0.14 -31.58 24.48
C ARG A 875 0.24 -32.74 23.49
N ASP A 876 -0.66 -33.71 23.55
CA ASP A 876 -0.66 -34.83 22.60
C ASP A 876 -0.96 -34.39 21.16
N VAL A 877 -1.89 -33.44 20.95
CA VAL A 877 -2.15 -32.81 19.65
C VAL A 877 -0.90 -32.09 19.11
N LEU A 878 -0.22 -31.29 19.95
CA LEU A 878 0.99 -30.57 19.58
C LEU A 878 2.17 -31.51 19.27
N LEU A 879 2.35 -32.57 20.06
CA LEU A 879 3.42 -33.55 19.84
C LEU A 879 3.16 -34.43 18.61
N ALA A 880 1.90 -34.82 18.34
CA ALA A 880 1.52 -35.58 17.15
C ALA A 880 1.69 -34.77 15.85
N THR A 881 1.37 -33.48 15.87
CA THR A 881 1.60 -32.57 14.73
C THR A 881 3.08 -32.23 14.56
N LEU A 882 3.85 -32.09 15.65
CA LEU A 882 5.30 -31.90 15.59
C LEU A 882 6.00 -33.11 14.96
N THR A 883 5.62 -34.34 15.29
CA THR A 883 6.18 -35.55 14.65
C THR A 883 5.98 -35.53 13.13
N GLN A 884 4.80 -35.13 12.66
CA GLN A 884 4.50 -34.99 11.22
C GLN A 884 5.36 -33.89 10.57
N ALA A 885 5.47 -32.73 11.23
CA ALA A 885 6.27 -31.60 10.75
C ALA A 885 7.77 -31.93 10.64
N VAL A 886 8.33 -32.65 11.60
CA VAL A 886 9.74 -33.07 11.58
C VAL A 886 9.98 -34.07 10.46
N ALA A 887 9.05 -34.99 10.22
CA ALA A 887 9.11 -36.00 9.15
C ALA A 887 8.98 -35.40 7.73
N LYS A 888 8.32 -34.24 7.59
CA LYS A 888 8.14 -33.58 6.29
C LYS A 888 9.47 -33.08 5.71
N PRO A 889 9.93 -33.59 4.55
CA PRO A 889 11.23 -33.23 3.98
C PRO A 889 11.24 -31.79 3.45
N ALA A 890 12.42 -31.18 3.36
CA ALA A 890 12.57 -29.80 2.88
C ALA A 890 11.97 -29.59 1.47
N THR A 891 11.99 -30.62 0.62
CA THR A 891 11.39 -30.62 -0.74
C THR A 891 9.85 -30.62 -0.75
N GLU A 892 9.18 -30.84 0.38
CA GLU A 892 7.72 -30.72 0.51
C GLU A 892 7.31 -29.49 1.32
N VAL A 893 8.22 -28.94 2.14
CA VAL A 893 8.03 -27.61 2.79
C VAL A 893 8.28 -26.51 1.77
N TYR A 894 9.33 -26.65 0.96
CA TYR A 894 9.74 -25.72 -0.09
C TYR A 894 9.73 -26.47 -1.44
N PRO A 895 8.57 -26.56 -2.13
CA PRO A 895 8.41 -27.42 -3.31
C PRO A 895 9.15 -26.93 -4.57
N GLY A 896 9.65 -25.69 -4.56
CA GLY A 896 10.29 -25.07 -5.72
C GLY A 896 9.31 -24.44 -6.71
N ASP A 897 9.85 -23.62 -7.61
CA ASP A 897 9.15 -22.76 -8.56
C ASP A 897 10.08 -22.39 -9.74
N ASP A 898 9.69 -21.42 -10.57
CA ASP A 898 10.48 -20.98 -11.74
C ASP A 898 11.81 -20.29 -11.39
N SER A 899 12.03 -19.92 -10.12
CA SER A 899 13.23 -19.26 -9.61
C SER A 899 14.09 -20.16 -8.71
N CYS A 900 13.48 -21.08 -7.97
CA CYS A 900 14.10 -21.84 -6.89
C CYS A 900 13.84 -23.34 -6.97
N LYS A 901 14.84 -24.18 -6.68
CA LYS A 901 14.68 -25.65 -6.75
C LYS A 901 13.97 -26.21 -5.52
N PRO A 902 13.32 -27.38 -5.61
CA PRO A 902 12.75 -28.06 -4.46
C PRO A 902 13.79 -28.22 -3.33
N GLY A 903 13.43 -27.78 -2.13
CA GLY A 903 14.26 -27.85 -0.92
C GLY A 903 15.20 -26.65 -0.67
N GLU A 904 15.32 -25.68 -1.59
CA GLU A 904 16.18 -24.50 -1.42
C GLU A 904 15.52 -23.44 -0.49
N GLN A 905 15.44 -23.73 0.83
CA GLN A 905 14.79 -22.89 1.87
C GLN A 905 15.09 -21.39 1.75
N TRP A 906 16.37 -20.97 1.72
CA TRP A 906 16.73 -19.56 1.60
C TRP A 906 16.21 -18.93 0.30
N CYS A 907 16.15 -19.71 -0.78
CA CYS A 907 15.66 -19.25 -2.07
C CYS A 907 14.13 -19.04 -2.02
N ALA A 908 13.38 -19.98 -1.46
CA ALA A 908 11.92 -19.88 -1.30
C ALA A 908 11.48 -18.67 -0.45
N ASP A 909 12.25 -18.31 0.56
CA ASP A 909 12.04 -17.09 1.36
C ASP A 909 12.56 -15.81 0.67
N SER A 910 13.50 -15.91 -0.27
CA SER A 910 14.23 -14.75 -0.82
C SER A 910 13.33 -13.79 -1.61
N ILE A 911 13.61 -12.49 -1.53
CA ILE A 911 12.71 -11.49 -2.13
C ILE A 911 13.04 -11.30 -3.60
N ILE A 912 12.08 -11.59 -4.47
CA ILE A 912 12.17 -11.36 -5.92
C ILE A 912 11.30 -10.16 -6.28
N HIS A 913 11.93 -9.15 -6.90
CA HIS A 913 11.22 -7.95 -7.33
C HIS A 913 10.32 -8.27 -8.53
N ARG A 914 9.01 -8.12 -8.35
CA ARG A 914 7.98 -8.43 -9.33
C ARG A 914 8.10 -7.41 -10.49
N ALA A 915 8.42 -7.88 -11.70
CA ALA A 915 8.64 -6.99 -12.84
C ALA A 915 7.34 -6.33 -13.34
N LEU A 916 7.42 -5.05 -13.70
CA LEU A 916 6.34 -4.24 -14.29
C LEU A 916 6.66 -3.81 -15.74
N GLY A 917 7.86 -4.17 -16.21
CA GLY A 917 8.45 -3.77 -17.49
C GLY A 917 9.46 -4.83 -17.95
N GLY A 918 10.38 -4.48 -18.85
CA GLY A 918 11.30 -5.42 -19.48
C GLY A 918 12.55 -5.79 -18.68
N ILE A 919 12.68 -5.32 -17.44
CA ILE A 919 13.87 -5.45 -16.59
C ILE A 919 13.51 -6.20 -15.30
N THR A 920 14.29 -7.23 -14.96
CA THR A 920 14.23 -7.93 -13.68
C THR A 920 15.47 -7.61 -12.83
N HIS A 921 15.42 -7.93 -11.53
CA HIS A 921 16.55 -7.76 -10.61
C HIS A 921 16.83 -9.06 -9.85
N GLY A 922 18.04 -9.17 -9.28
CA GLY A 922 18.43 -10.36 -8.52
C GLY A 922 17.67 -10.50 -7.19
N PRO A 923 17.51 -11.74 -6.67
CA PRO A 923 16.93 -11.98 -5.36
C PRO A 923 17.82 -11.43 -4.23
N ILE A 924 17.19 -10.87 -3.20
CA ILE A 924 17.84 -10.36 -1.97
C ILE A 924 17.45 -11.20 -0.75
N GLN A 925 18.13 -11.04 0.40
CA GLN A 925 17.75 -11.74 1.62
C GLN A 925 16.31 -11.40 2.00
N TRP A 926 15.56 -12.40 2.51
CA TRP A 926 14.30 -12.13 3.19
C TRP A 926 14.47 -11.11 4.31
N GLN A 927 13.60 -10.11 4.27
CA GLN A 927 13.42 -9.07 5.28
C GLN A 927 12.00 -8.50 5.14
N ASN A 928 11.23 -8.54 6.22
CA ASN A 928 9.96 -7.85 6.39
C ASN A 928 10.22 -6.34 6.58
N ARG A 929 10.80 -5.73 5.55
CA ARG A 929 11.27 -4.34 5.56
C ARG A 929 10.45 -3.48 4.59
N PRO A 930 10.19 -2.21 4.93
CA PRO A 930 9.64 -1.20 4.04
C PRO A 930 10.37 -1.03 2.71
N THR A 931 9.61 -0.80 1.62
CA THR A 931 10.15 -0.65 0.26
C THR A 931 10.43 0.79 -0.14
N TYR A 932 10.00 1.75 0.67
CA TYR A 932 10.70 3.02 0.88
C TYR A 932 10.93 3.18 2.38
N GLN A 933 12.11 3.64 2.79
CA GLN A 933 12.41 3.85 4.20
C GLN A 933 13.18 5.16 4.43
N GLN A 934 12.82 5.87 5.49
CA GLN A 934 13.49 7.07 5.96
C GLN A 934 14.03 6.85 7.37
N VAL A 935 15.16 7.48 7.67
CA VAL A 935 15.71 7.61 9.02
C VAL A 935 15.91 9.11 9.25
N VAL A 936 15.26 9.67 10.28
CA VAL A 936 15.06 11.11 10.43
C VAL A 936 15.31 11.58 11.86
N GLU A 937 15.97 12.71 11.98
CA GLU A 937 16.09 13.55 13.16
C GLU A 937 16.35 14.98 12.67
N PHE A 938 15.67 15.99 13.20
CA PHE A 938 15.94 17.39 12.87
C PHE A 938 16.69 18.07 14.02
N PRO A 939 17.94 18.54 13.84
CA PRO A 939 18.63 19.31 14.87
C PRO A 939 18.10 20.72 15.08
N LYS A 940 17.28 21.24 14.14
CA LYS A 940 16.79 22.63 14.12
C LYS A 940 15.38 22.74 13.56
N HIS A 941 14.73 23.84 13.91
CA HIS A 941 13.48 24.33 13.33
C HIS A 941 13.70 25.74 12.74
N ARG A 942 12.70 26.34 12.09
CA ARG A 942 12.80 27.68 11.48
C ARG A 942 12.16 28.81 12.30
#